data_AF-A0A4Q4ZEQ1-F1
#
_entry.id   AF-A0A4Q4ZEQ1-F1
#
_cell.length_a   1.000
_cell.length_b   1.000
_cell.length_c   1.000
_cell.angle_alpha   90.00
_cell.angle_beta   90.00
_cell.angle_gamma   90.00
#
_symmetry.space_group_name_H-M   'P 1'
#
loop_
_entity.id
_entity.type
_entity.pdbx_description
1 polymer ?
#
loop_
_entity_poly.entity_id
_entity_poly.type
_entity_poly.pdbx_seq_one_letter_code
_entity_poly.pdbx_strand_id
1 'polypeptide(L)'
;MSSIKNVAIIGASGSLGSVIFEKLVASGKFHVRVLKRVGSSSEFPAGTEVVEVDFDSLDSLKSALTGQDALVSTVSSGGLESQKTLIDAAIATGVKRFIPSDFGSNLDNPNTRKLPVYGHKVAVQEHLVEKAKTTGITYTVIYNNAFLDWGLKHKFILDVSGDKPTIIDGGNKPFSTTTLSTVADAVIGVFGHLEETKNRRVYVQDAVITQNQILQMAKKAAPNRSWDVVHAKLDDLTAEADTKLAKGDYSMQTFVPYLYRAVLDPAYGGNFTGKTDNELLGIKEMSEAEVFEVVKSFVVVMAQLKIAVLDDYQELSKPHFDELRSSGYDVTTFTDTLLPYTHPDTPQGVKDALVKRLEPFGIICSMRERTPFPEGLVARLPNLKLLLTTGPRNASIDVQACHARGVTVAGTAGGGGSPGPDGTTQHCVALILGLARNIAHDDAAVKAGGWQTAFATGLSGKVFGTVGLGRLGASVARILRVAFNMKIIAWSPNLTQEAADAKAAAAGLPAEDGEDGEKTFRAVGREELFASADVVSVHLVLSDRSRGLINANDLGRMKKSAFFVNTSRGPIVVDEDLLDVAKKGGIGGVALDVFDIEPLPLSSEWRTTRWGEEGRARVLLTPHMGYVEEETMDMWYKQQVENIRRWERGEALTTVFKDNGY
;
A
#
# COMPACT_ATOMS: atom_id res chain seq x y z
N MET A 1 42.53 5.34 32.59
CA MET A 1 41.34 4.48 32.88
C MET A 1 41.52 3.09 32.29
N SER A 2 40.92 2.04 32.86
CA SER A 2 40.86 0.70 32.23
C SER A 2 40.10 0.77 30.90
N SER A 3 40.49 -0.01 29.89
CA SER A 3 39.78 -0.11 28.60
C SER A 3 38.29 -0.46 28.78
N ILE A 4 37.39 0.19 28.04
CA ILE A 4 35.97 -0.19 27.96
C ILE A 4 35.86 -1.49 27.14
N LYS A 5 35.18 -2.51 27.67
CA LYS A 5 34.89 -3.76 26.96
C LYS A 5 33.39 -4.08 26.93
N ASN A 6 32.68 -3.84 28.03
CA ASN A 6 31.24 -4.10 28.13
C ASN A 6 30.46 -2.79 27.97
N VAL A 7 29.64 -2.68 26.93
CA VAL A 7 28.88 -1.46 26.62
C VAL A 7 27.39 -1.78 26.65
N ALA A 8 26.66 -1.12 27.54
CA ALA A 8 25.21 -1.10 27.49
C ALA A 8 24.72 0.04 26.60
N ILE A 9 23.65 -0.21 25.83
CA ILE A 9 22.96 0.81 25.04
C ILE A 9 21.45 0.76 25.30
N ILE A 10 20.85 1.93 25.47
CA ILE A 10 19.39 2.12 25.55
C ILE A 10 18.93 2.94 24.35
N GLY A 11 17.78 2.57 23.79
CA GLY A 11 17.24 3.22 22.58
C GLY A 11 17.82 2.65 21.28
N ALA A 12 18.38 1.45 21.32
CA ALA A 12 19.06 0.78 20.20
C ALA A 12 18.17 0.47 18.98
N SER A 13 16.84 0.59 19.10
CA SER A 13 15.92 0.48 17.95
C SER A 13 15.52 1.84 17.34
N GLY A 14 15.96 2.95 17.94
CA GLY A 14 15.71 4.31 17.43
C GLY A 14 16.69 4.70 16.33
N SER A 15 16.39 5.78 15.58
CA SER A 15 17.14 6.15 14.36
C SER A 15 18.66 6.26 14.54
N LEU A 16 19.12 6.90 15.62
CA LEU A 16 20.55 6.99 15.93
C LEU A 16 21.04 5.74 16.69
N GLY A 17 20.23 5.21 17.60
CA GLY A 17 20.59 4.08 18.45
C GLY A 17 20.87 2.81 17.66
N SER A 18 20.14 2.56 16.57
CA SER A 18 20.38 1.41 15.70
C SER A 18 21.73 1.50 15.01
N VAL A 19 22.10 2.68 14.51
CA VAL A 19 23.39 2.90 13.84
C VAL A 19 24.54 2.78 14.83
N ILE A 20 24.40 3.33 16.05
CA ILE A 20 25.40 3.15 17.11
C ILE A 20 25.53 1.68 17.50
N PHE A 21 24.41 0.98 17.71
CA PHE A 21 24.40 -0.45 18.04
C PHE A 21 25.11 -1.28 16.97
N GLU A 22 24.77 -1.08 15.69
CA GLU A 22 25.38 -1.76 14.56
C GLU A 22 26.89 -1.52 14.52
N LYS A 23 27.36 -0.27 14.68
CA LYS A 23 28.80 0.01 14.67
C LYS A 23 29.54 -0.55 15.88
N LEU A 24 28.93 -0.52 17.07
CA LEU A 24 29.52 -1.13 18.27
C LEU A 24 29.71 -2.63 18.06
N VAL A 25 28.71 -3.33 17.54
CA VAL A 25 28.79 -4.77 17.23
C VAL A 25 29.80 -5.04 16.11
N ALA A 26 29.71 -4.31 15.00
CA ALA A 26 30.58 -4.50 13.83
C ALA A 26 32.06 -4.22 14.14
N SER A 27 32.35 -3.39 15.14
CA SER A 27 33.73 -3.13 15.57
C SER A 27 34.45 -4.38 16.10
N GLY A 28 33.70 -5.36 16.62
CA GLY A 28 34.24 -6.54 17.31
C GLY A 28 35.02 -6.24 18.60
N LYS A 29 35.03 -4.99 19.05
CA LYS A 29 35.81 -4.53 20.22
C LYS A 29 35.04 -4.59 21.53
N PHE A 30 33.70 -4.63 21.45
CA PHE A 30 32.81 -4.49 22.61
C PHE A 30 31.84 -5.65 22.73
N HIS A 31 31.59 -6.08 23.97
CA HIS A 31 30.41 -6.88 24.31
C HIS A 31 29.24 -5.93 24.51
N VAL A 32 28.27 -5.98 23.59
CA VAL A 32 27.17 -5.00 23.55
C VAL A 32 25.91 -5.61 24.17
N ARG A 33 25.38 -4.97 25.21
CA ARG A 33 24.10 -5.30 25.83
C ARG A 33 23.06 -4.25 25.48
N VAL A 34 21.92 -4.69 24.94
CA VAL A 34 20.77 -3.83 24.67
C VAL A 34 19.84 -3.81 25.86
N LEU A 35 19.55 -2.62 26.38
CA LEU A 35 18.52 -2.42 27.40
C LEU A 35 17.19 -2.06 26.71
N LYS A 36 16.25 -2.99 26.76
CA LYS A 36 14.94 -2.89 26.11
C LYS A 36 13.86 -2.64 27.15
N ARG A 37 12.90 -1.74 26.87
CA ARG A 37 11.78 -1.51 27.79
C ARG A 37 10.90 -2.77 27.86
N VAL A 38 10.47 -3.15 29.06
CA VAL A 38 9.46 -4.20 29.25
C VAL A 38 8.24 -3.92 28.36
N GLY A 39 7.79 -4.93 27.61
CA GLY A 39 6.64 -4.82 26.70
C GLY A 39 6.92 -4.14 25.35
N SER A 40 8.16 -3.76 25.04
CA SER A 40 8.51 -3.27 23.69
C SER A 40 8.46 -4.40 22.66
N SER A 41 7.95 -4.12 21.46
CA SER A 41 7.97 -5.04 20.31
C SER A 41 9.27 -4.99 19.50
N SER A 42 10.27 -4.20 19.91
CA SER A 42 11.53 -4.07 19.16
C SER A 42 12.29 -5.40 19.10
N GLU A 43 12.74 -5.78 17.90
CA GLU A 43 13.54 -6.98 17.65
C GLU A 43 15.00 -6.62 17.33
N PHE A 44 15.91 -7.54 17.65
CA PHE A 44 17.35 -7.39 17.45
C PHE A 44 17.94 -8.66 16.82
N PRO A 45 19.07 -8.58 16.11
CA PRO A 45 19.69 -9.74 15.47
C PRO A 45 19.93 -10.90 16.45
N ALA A 46 19.80 -12.13 15.96
CA ALA A 46 20.01 -13.34 16.75
C ALA A 46 21.42 -13.34 17.40
N GLY A 47 21.48 -13.71 18.68
CA GLY A 47 22.72 -13.66 19.46
C GLY A 47 23.02 -12.30 20.13
N THR A 48 22.19 -11.29 19.92
CA THR A 48 22.27 -10.03 20.69
C THR A 48 21.88 -10.27 22.15
N GLU A 49 22.70 -9.80 23.08
CA GLU A 49 22.33 -9.80 24.50
C GLU A 49 21.31 -8.68 24.76
N VAL A 50 20.05 -9.06 24.94
CA VAL A 50 18.95 -8.12 25.22
C VAL A 50 18.44 -8.36 26.63
N VAL A 51 18.39 -7.31 27.43
CA VAL A 51 17.84 -7.33 28.80
C VAL A 51 16.62 -6.42 28.85
N GLU A 52 15.50 -6.97 29.32
CA GLU A 52 14.31 -6.17 29.56
C GLU A 52 14.42 -5.41 30.88
N VAL A 53 14.07 -4.13 30.84
CA VAL A 53 14.25 -3.19 31.95
C VAL A 53 13.01 -2.33 32.14
N ASP A 54 12.64 -2.15 33.41
CA ASP A 54 11.75 -1.09 33.84
C ASP A 54 12.61 0.16 34.10
N PHE A 55 12.46 1.17 33.24
CA PHE A 55 13.28 2.38 33.29
C PHE A 55 12.91 3.34 34.44
N ASP A 56 11.80 3.08 35.13
CA ASP A 56 11.39 3.83 36.32
C ASP A 56 11.87 3.16 37.62
N SER A 57 12.39 1.92 37.52
CA SER A 57 12.90 1.13 38.65
C SER A 57 14.42 1.15 38.73
N LEU A 58 14.95 1.80 39.79
CA LEU A 58 16.38 1.84 40.06
C LEU A 58 17.00 0.44 40.20
N ASP A 59 16.30 -0.51 40.81
CA ASP A 59 16.83 -1.87 41.03
C ASP A 59 16.80 -2.72 39.75
N SER A 60 15.80 -2.52 38.88
CA SER A 60 15.78 -3.11 37.54
C SER A 60 16.98 -2.62 36.72
N LEU A 61 17.24 -1.30 36.74
CA LEU A 61 18.37 -0.69 36.04
C LEU A 61 19.73 -1.16 36.60
N LYS A 62 19.89 -1.25 37.92
CA LYS A 62 21.12 -1.77 38.55
C LYS A 62 21.40 -3.22 38.13
N SER A 63 20.36 -4.06 38.14
CA SER A 63 20.50 -5.46 37.72
C SER A 63 20.97 -5.56 36.27
N ALA A 64 20.39 -4.74 35.39
CA ALA A 64 20.74 -4.72 33.97
C ALA A 64 22.12 -4.11 33.66
N LEU A 65 22.60 -3.17 34.48
CA LEU A 65 23.88 -2.49 34.30
C LEU A 65 25.06 -3.14 35.02
N THR A 66 24.81 -4.12 35.89
CA THR A 66 25.87 -4.84 36.59
C THR A 66 26.85 -5.48 35.59
N GLY A 67 28.14 -5.20 35.77
CA GLY A 67 29.24 -5.70 34.92
C GLY A 67 29.51 -4.88 33.65
N GLN A 68 28.79 -3.78 33.42
CA GLN A 68 28.99 -2.91 32.26
C GLN A 68 30.06 -1.82 32.54
N ASP A 69 30.93 -1.55 31.57
CA ASP A 69 31.97 -0.52 31.68
C ASP A 69 31.46 0.85 31.24
N ALA A 70 30.61 0.89 30.22
CA ALA A 70 30.06 2.13 29.66
C ALA A 70 28.57 2.00 29.34
N LEU A 71 27.90 3.15 29.29
CA LEU A 71 26.49 3.24 28.93
C LEU A 71 26.25 4.38 27.94
N VAL A 72 25.62 4.05 26.81
CA VAL A 72 25.20 5.01 25.78
C VAL A 72 23.68 5.13 25.80
N SER A 73 23.19 6.36 25.93
CA SER A 73 21.77 6.68 25.91
C SER A 73 21.39 7.37 24.61
N THR A 74 20.43 6.79 23.86
CA THR A 74 19.88 7.38 22.62
C THR A 74 18.35 7.49 22.70
N VAL A 75 17.82 7.72 23.90
CA VAL A 75 16.38 7.86 24.13
C VAL A 75 15.81 9.11 23.45
N SER A 76 14.59 9.00 22.94
CA SER A 76 13.84 10.14 22.40
C SER A 76 13.30 11.04 23.51
N SER A 77 12.63 12.14 23.14
CA SER A 77 12.10 13.14 24.08
C SER A 77 11.29 12.55 25.24
N GLY A 78 10.48 11.51 24.99
CA GLY A 78 9.68 10.84 26.01
C GLY A 78 10.46 9.96 27.01
N GLY A 79 11.77 9.79 26.83
CA GLY A 79 12.65 9.07 27.75
C GLY A 79 13.73 9.95 28.39
N LEU A 80 13.73 11.27 28.15
CA LEU A 80 14.79 12.15 28.66
C LEU A 80 14.77 12.26 30.19
N GLU A 81 13.60 12.17 30.81
CA GLU A 81 13.46 12.29 32.28
C GLU A 81 14.06 11.08 33.02
N SER A 82 13.86 9.87 32.51
CA SER A 82 14.38 8.63 33.12
C SER A 82 15.91 8.51 33.06
N GLN A 83 16.60 9.37 32.29
CA GLN A 83 18.06 9.38 32.25
C GLN A 83 18.70 9.71 33.61
N LYS A 84 18.04 10.49 34.49
CA LYS A 84 18.57 10.76 35.83
C LYS A 84 18.67 9.48 36.66
N THR A 85 17.61 8.67 36.67
CA THR A 85 17.58 7.36 37.31
C THR A 85 18.61 6.41 36.69
N LEU A 86 18.76 6.47 35.37
CA LEU A 86 19.77 5.68 34.64
C LEU A 86 21.21 6.06 35.05
N ILE A 87 21.50 7.35 35.24
CA ILE A 87 22.79 7.83 35.76
C ILE A 87 23.04 7.30 37.17
N ASP A 88 22.04 7.39 38.06
CA ASP A 88 22.17 6.90 39.43
C ASP A 88 22.37 5.38 39.49
N ALA A 89 21.72 4.61 38.60
CA ALA A 89 21.95 3.18 38.45
C ALA A 89 23.37 2.85 37.93
N ALA A 90 23.84 3.61 36.94
CA ALA A 90 25.18 3.48 36.37
C ALA A 90 26.27 3.73 37.44
N ILE A 91 26.08 4.75 38.28
CA ILE A 91 26.97 5.03 39.42
C ILE A 91 26.97 3.86 40.40
N ALA A 92 25.79 3.37 40.79
CA ALA A 92 25.64 2.32 41.79
C ALA A 92 26.24 0.96 41.35
N THR A 93 26.42 0.76 40.06
CA THR A 93 26.95 -0.49 39.46
C THR A 93 28.40 -0.36 38.99
N GLY A 94 29.01 0.82 39.12
CA GLY A 94 30.41 1.04 38.77
C GLY A 94 30.66 1.29 37.28
N VAL A 95 29.65 1.71 36.51
CA VAL A 95 29.82 2.15 35.12
C VAL A 95 30.79 3.34 35.10
N LYS A 96 31.80 3.27 34.23
CA LYS A 96 32.94 4.20 34.19
C LYS A 96 32.66 5.40 33.28
N ARG A 97 31.97 5.18 32.15
CA ARG A 97 31.68 6.21 31.15
C ARG A 97 30.19 6.23 30.80
N PHE A 98 29.56 7.40 30.92
CA PHE A 98 28.19 7.65 30.48
C PHE A 98 28.16 8.63 29.31
N ILE A 99 27.45 8.28 28.23
CA ILE A 99 27.16 9.18 27.11
C ILE A 99 25.64 9.44 27.12
N PRO A 100 25.18 10.64 27.52
CA PRO A 100 23.77 10.97 27.58
C PRO A 100 23.14 11.15 26.19
N SER A 101 21.80 11.08 26.11
CA SER A 101 21.02 11.37 24.89
C SER A 101 20.95 12.87 24.60
N ASP A 102 22.12 13.48 24.49
CA ASP A 102 22.33 14.91 24.30
C ASP A 102 22.86 15.24 22.89
N PHE A 103 22.76 14.29 21.97
CA PHE A 103 23.06 14.49 20.57
C PHE A 103 22.23 15.66 20.00
N GLY A 104 22.90 16.53 19.27
CA GLY A 104 22.34 17.70 18.62
C GLY A 104 23.05 19.01 18.97
N SER A 105 22.25 20.02 19.33
CA SER A 105 22.67 21.42 19.47
C SER A 105 23.63 21.70 20.64
N ASN A 106 24.42 22.75 20.48
CA ASN A 106 25.37 23.23 21.49
C ASN A 106 24.68 23.87 22.70
N LEU A 107 24.60 23.16 23.81
CA LEU A 107 24.00 23.66 25.07
C LEU A 107 24.97 24.42 25.98
N ASP A 108 26.24 24.59 25.57
CA ASP A 108 27.16 25.54 26.20
C ASP A 108 26.87 26.98 25.73
N ASN A 109 26.16 27.17 24.60
CA ASN A 109 25.68 28.49 24.19
C ASN A 109 24.51 28.92 25.12
N PRO A 110 24.60 30.09 25.80
CA PRO A 110 23.57 30.54 26.73
C PRO A 110 22.18 30.77 26.10
N ASN A 111 22.11 31.11 24.81
CA ASN A 111 20.84 31.31 24.10
C ASN A 111 20.18 29.97 23.83
N THR A 112 20.94 28.99 23.32
CA THR A 112 20.44 27.63 23.06
C THR A 112 20.01 26.94 24.34
N ARG A 113 20.80 27.06 25.41
CA ARG A 113 20.51 26.48 26.71
C ARG A 113 19.16 26.92 27.29
N LYS A 114 18.71 28.14 26.98
CA LYS A 114 17.44 28.71 27.47
C LYS A 114 16.22 28.29 26.66
N LEU A 115 16.39 27.68 25.49
CA LEU A 115 15.25 27.30 24.66
C LEU A 115 14.43 26.19 25.36
N PRO A 116 13.09 26.31 25.41
CA PRO A 116 12.23 25.39 26.16
C PRO A 116 12.44 23.90 25.81
N VAL A 117 12.68 23.60 24.53
CA VAL A 117 12.87 22.24 24.02
C VAL A 117 14.07 21.50 24.66
N TYR A 118 15.06 22.22 25.21
CA TYR A 118 16.24 21.62 25.82
C TYR A 118 16.20 21.51 27.35
N GLY A 119 15.11 21.94 28.00
CA GLY A 119 15.02 21.97 29.47
C GLY A 119 15.37 20.63 30.14
N HIS A 120 14.85 19.51 29.62
CA HIS A 120 15.17 18.17 30.14
C HIS A 120 16.65 17.79 29.92
N LYS A 121 17.22 18.09 28.75
CA LYS A 121 18.65 17.83 28.45
C LYS A 121 19.57 18.63 29.37
N VAL A 122 19.25 19.90 29.59
CA VAL A 122 19.95 20.77 30.53
C VAL A 122 19.95 20.18 31.94
N ALA A 123 18.78 19.74 32.43
CA ALA A 123 18.66 19.13 33.75
C ALA A 123 19.42 17.80 33.88
N VAL A 124 19.51 17.01 32.80
CA VAL A 124 20.31 15.77 32.76
C VAL A 124 21.80 16.08 32.79
N GLN A 125 22.28 17.05 32.01
CA GLN A 125 23.68 17.47 32.04
C GLN A 125 24.09 17.98 33.42
N GLU A 126 23.26 18.80 34.06
CA GLU A 126 23.53 19.34 35.41
C GLU A 126 23.62 18.24 36.45
N HIS A 127 22.68 17.28 36.42
CA HIS A 127 22.71 16.10 37.29
C HIS A 127 23.99 15.29 37.09
N LEU A 128 24.36 15.01 35.84
CA LEU A 128 25.55 14.23 35.49
C LEU A 128 26.85 14.93 35.92
N VAL A 129 26.95 16.24 35.68
CA VAL A 129 28.09 17.07 36.11
C VAL A 129 28.24 17.04 37.63
N GLU A 130 27.15 17.20 38.37
CA GLU A 130 27.19 17.21 39.84
C GLU A 130 27.57 15.85 40.41
N LYS A 131 27.02 14.77 39.86
CA LYS A 131 27.37 13.40 40.26
C LYS A 131 28.82 13.05 39.93
N ALA A 132 29.36 13.51 38.80
CA ALA A 132 30.75 13.25 38.43
C ALA A 132 31.79 13.94 39.34
N LYS A 133 31.39 14.96 40.13
CA LYS A 133 32.28 15.59 41.13
C LYS A 133 32.47 14.72 42.38
N THR A 134 31.46 13.93 42.72
CA THR A 134 31.36 13.23 44.02
C THR A 134 31.44 11.71 43.89
N THR A 135 31.48 11.20 42.66
CA THR A 135 31.50 9.76 42.35
C THR A 135 32.57 9.44 41.30
N GLY A 136 32.77 8.15 41.02
CA GLY A 136 33.75 7.68 40.03
C GLY A 136 33.28 7.75 38.57
N ILE A 137 32.01 8.12 38.30
CA ILE A 137 31.48 8.15 36.93
C ILE A 137 32.11 9.29 36.14
N THR A 138 32.45 9.01 34.88
CA THR A 138 32.85 10.04 33.93
C THR A 138 31.84 10.14 32.80
N TYR A 139 31.79 11.29 32.14
CA TYR A 139 30.86 11.50 31.04
C TYR A 139 31.49 12.17 29.84
N THR A 140 30.84 12.01 28.69
CA THR A 140 31.10 12.81 27.49
C THR A 140 29.78 13.17 26.84
N VAL A 141 29.55 14.46 26.60
CA VAL A 141 28.41 14.95 25.81
C VAL A 141 28.88 15.18 24.37
N ILE A 142 28.14 14.69 23.39
CA ILE A 142 28.48 14.83 21.97
C ILE A 142 27.53 15.83 21.32
N TYR A 143 28.05 16.98 20.89
CA TYR A 143 27.31 17.94 20.08
C TYR A 143 27.64 17.76 18.61
N ASN A 144 26.60 17.54 17.80
CA ASN A 144 26.71 17.28 16.36
C ASN A 144 25.80 18.18 15.50
N ASN A 145 25.07 19.09 16.15
CA ASN A 145 24.07 19.99 15.57
C ASN A 145 22.96 19.22 14.83
N ALA A 146 22.87 19.30 13.51
CA ALA A 146 21.82 18.62 12.74
C ALA A 146 22.33 17.33 12.08
N PHE A 147 21.47 16.32 12.00
CA PHE A 147 21.74 15.10 11.24
C PHE A 147 21.40 15.33 9.77
N LEU A 148 22.37 15.29 8.85
CA LEU A 148 22.16 15.60 7.43
C LEU A 148 21.22 14.58 6.77
N ASP A 149 21.56 13.31 6.85
CA ASP A 149 20.80 12.18 6.28
C ASP A 149 19.40 12.06 6.88
N TRP A 150 19.31 12.03 8.21
CA TRP A 150 18.03 11.99 8.92
C TRP A 150 17.20 13.26 8.67
N GLY A 151 17.86 14.42 8.66
CA GLY A 151 17.21 15.72 8.47
C GLY A 151 16.64 15.90 7.06
N LEU A 152 17.28 15.34 6.03
CA LEU A 152 16.74 15.30 4.67
C LEU A 152 15.60 14.28 4.56
N LYS A 153 15.78 13.08 5.11
CA LYS A 153 14.74 12.03 5.15
C LYS A 153 13.42 12.52 5.79
N HIS A 154 13.54 13.26 6.88
CA HIS A 154 12.40 13.77 7.66
C HIS A 154 12.03 15.22 7.32
N LYS A 155 12.59 15.79 6.24
CA LYS A 155 12.28 17.15 5.76
C LYS A 155 12.51 18.24 6.81
N PHE A 156 13.37 17.98 7.78
CA PHE A 156 13.68 18.86 8.89
C PHE A 156 14.67 19.96 8.46
N ILE A 157 15.72 19.61 7.69
CA ILE A 157 16.70 20.61 7.24
C ILE A 157 16.20 21.34 5.99
N LEU A 158 15.69 20.58 5.02
CA LEU A 158 15.06 21.07 3.79
C LEU A 158 14.25 19.93 3.15
N ASP A 159 13.06 20.21 2.62
CA ASP A 159 12.34 19.23 1.80
C ASP A 159 12.93 19.20 0.38
N VAL A 160 13.79 18.21 0.11
CA VAL A 160 14.35 17.96 -1.22
C VAL A 160 13.56 16.90 -2.01
N SER A 161 12.56 16.30 -1.38
CA SER A 161 11.71 15.27 -1.99
C SER A 161 10.53 15.87 -2.76
N GLY A 162 9.94 16.94 -2.22
CA GLY A 162 8.82 17.68 -2.81
C GLY A 162 9.23 18.81 -3.75
N ASP A 163 8.24 19.60 -4.18
CA ASP A 163 8.38 20.76 -5.06
C ASP A 163 8.51 22.10 -4.30
N LYS A 164 8.14 22.15 -3.00
CA LYS A 164 8.06 23.37 -2.19
C LYS A 164 9.01 23.39 -0.97
N PRO A 165 10.33 23.46 -1.17
CA PRO A 165 11.27 23.59 -0.06
C PRO A 165 11.09 24.92 0.68
N THR A 166 11.12 24.90 2.01
CA THR A 166 11.06 26.10 2.85
C THR A 166 12.46 26.60 3.23
N ILE A 167 12.80 27.81 2.78
CA ILE A 167 14.02 28.53 3.11
C ILE A 167 13.78 29.51 4.25
N ILE A 168 14.53 29.35 5.34
CA ILE A 168 14.41 30.15 6.57
C ILE A 168 15.48 31.25 6.54
N ASP A 169 15.08 32.49 6.82
CA ASP A 169 15.96 33.67 6.91
C ASP A 169 16.91 33.82 5.70
N GLY A 170 16.41 33.48 4.50
CA GLY A 170 17.18 33.55 3.26
C GLY A 170 18.16 32.39 3.02
N GLY A 171 18.33 31.45 3.95
CA GLY A 171 18.97 30.15 3.69
C GLY A 171 20.49 30.14 3.49
N ASN A 172 21.18 31.25 3.76
CA ASN A 172 22.62 31.41 3.51
C ASN A 172 23.50 31.24 4.76
N LYS A 173 22.91 31.08 5.95
CA LYS A 173 23.64 30.94 7.20
C LYS A 173 24.23 29.52 7.28
N PRO A 174 25.58 29.35 7.36
CA PRO A 174 26.19 28.03 7.44
C PRO A 174 26.01 27.41 8.82
N PHE A 175 25.69 26.13 8.84
CA PHE A 175 25.55 25.33 10.06
C PHE A 175 26.24 23.97 9.90
N SER A 176 26.67 23.39 11.01
CA SER A 176 27.34 22.09 11.01
C SER A 176 26.30 20.97 10.92
N THR A 177 26.67 19.91 10.20
CA THR A 177 25.89 18.68 10.13
C THR A 177 26.76 17.46 10.36
N THR A 178 26.10 16.35 10.67
CA THR A 178 26.68 15.00 10.75
C THR A 178 25.73 14.00 10.09
N THR A 179 26.23 12.93 9.50
CA THR A 179 25.39 11.74 9.25
C THR A 179 25.17 10.97 10.56
N LEU A 180 24.12 10.14 10.64
CA LEU A 180 23.92 9.23 11.78
C LEU A 180 25.15 8.32 11.98
N SER A 181 25.76 7.89 10.87
CA SER A 181 26.97 7.06 10.85
C SER A 181 28.16 7.76 11.52
N THR A 182 28.38 9.04 11.25
CA THR A 182 29.45 9.83 11.84
C THR A 182 29.27 10.01 13.35
N VAL A 183 28.04 10.21 13.82
CA VAL A 183 27.79 10.29 15.27
C VAL A 183 28.07 8.95 15.95
N ALA A 184 27.79 7.83 15.29
CA ALA A 184 28.19 6.52 15.79
C ALA A 184 29.72 6.34 15.84
N ASP A 185 30.46 6.83 14.85
CA ASP A 185 31.92 6.86 14.90
C ASP A 185 32.44 7.72 16.07
N ALA A 186 31.80 8.87 16.33
CA ALA A 186 32.16 9.73 17.45
C ALA A 186 31.99 9.03 18.80
N VAL A 187 30.90 8.26 18.97
CA VAL A 187 30.68 7.44 20.18
C VAL A 187 31.80 6.41 20.37
N ILE A 188 32.22 5.74 19.29
CA ILE A 188 33.33 4.77 19.33
C ILE A 188 34.66 5.47 19.61
N GLY A 189 34.91 6.63 18.99
CA GLY A 189 36.09 7.46 19.22
C GLY A 189 36.22 7.88 20.69
N VAL A 190 35.10 8.25 21.34
CA VAL A 190 35.08 8.58 22.77
C VAL A 190 35.58 7.42 23.63
N PHE A 191 35.22 6.17 23.31
CA PHE A 191 35.72 5.00 24.04
C PHE A 191 37.20 4.71 23.79
N GLY A 192 37.77 5.18 22.67
CA GLY A 192 39.21 5.14 22.39
C GLY A 192 40.01 6.21 23.14
N HIS A 193 39.37 7.32 23.53
CA HIS A 193 40.02 8.53 24.07
C HIS A 193 39.43 8.94 25.43
N LEU A 194 39.41 8.00 26.39
CA LEU A 194 38.70 8.19 27.65
C LEU A 194 39.24 9.36 28.50
N GLU A 195 40.54 9.59 28.54
CA GLU A 195 41.10 10.69 29.35
C GLU A 195 40.88 12.04 28.68
N GLU A 196 41.09 12.11 27.36
CA GLU A 196 40.96 13.33 26.56
C GLU A 196 39.52 13.82 26.49
N THR A 197 38.54 12.90 26.52
CA THR A 197 37.10 13.19 26.47
C THR A 197 36.41 13.20 27.84
N LYS A 198 37.19 13.07 28.93
CA LYS A 198 36.68 12.96 30.29
C LYS A 198 35.96 14.24 30.74
N ASN A 199 34.71 14.08 31.21
CA ASN A 199 33.92 15.12 31.88
C ASN A 199 33.82 16.44 31.10
N ARG A 200 33.71 16.32 29.77
CA ARG A 200 33.60 17.47 28.88
C ARG A 200 32.64 17.20 27.72
N ARG A 201 32.42 18.25 26.95
CA ARG A 201 31.68 18.21 25.69
C ARG A 201 32.68 18.02 24.55
N VAL A 202 32.24 17.30 23.54
CA VAL A 202 32.96 17.18 22.27
C VAL A 202 32.06 17.66 21.13
N TYR A 203 32.66 18.31 20.15
CA TYR A 203 31.99 18.89 18.99
C TYR A 203 32.38 18.12 17.74
N VAL A 204 31.39 17.59 17.03
CA VAL A 204 31.63 16.82 15.80
C VAL A 204 30.84 17.40 14.63
N GLN A 205 31.45 17.39 13.46
CA GLN A 205 30.79 17.71 12.20
C GLN A 205 31.43 16.87 11.08
N ASP A 206 30.66 16.46 10.08
CA ASP A 206 31.23 15.91 8.84
C ASP A 206 30.91 16.78 7.63
N ALA A 207 30.09 17.81 7.77
CA ALA A 207 29.91 18.83 6.75
C ALA A 207 29.47 20.16 7.39
N VAL A 208 29.77 21.25 6.68
CA VAL A 208 29.24 22.59 6.96
C VAL A 208 28.50 23.04 5.71
N ILE A 209 27.20 23.32 5.86
CA ILE A 209 26.32 23.58 4.72
C ILE A 209 25.31 24.69 5.03
N THR A 210 24.70 25.22 3.99
CA THR A 210 23.57 26.16 4.04
C THR A 210 22.34 25.53 3.38
N GLN A 211 21.12 25.99 3.72
CA GLN A 211 19.92 25.50 3.04
C GLN A 211 19.98 25.76 1.52
N ASN A 212 20.56 26.89 1.10
CA ASN A 212 20.72 27.18 -0.32
C ASN A 212 21.72 26.24 -1.01
N GLN A 213 22.80 25.83 -0.35
CA GLN A 213 23.72 24.81 -0.92
C GLN A 213 23.00 23.47 -1.11
N ILE A 214 22.20 23.02 -0.12
CA ILE A 214 21.37 21.81 -0.25
C ILE A 214 20.41 21.97 -1.43
N LEU A 215 19.73 23.12 -1.55
CA LEU A 215 18.81 23.38 -2.65
C LEU A 215 19.50 23.36 -4.02
N GLN A 216 20.71 23.92 -4.13
CA GLN A 216 21.47 23.89 -5.39
C GLN A 216 21.91 22.47 -5.74
N MET A 217 22.35 21.68 -4.76
CA MET A 217 22.63 20.25 -4.94
C MET A 217 21.37 19.50 -5.39
N ALA A 218 20.21 19.80 -4.80
CA ALA A 218 18.94 19.20 -5.17
C ALA A 218 18.51 19.57 -6.60
N LYS A 219 18.63 20.84 -7.00
CA LYS A 219 18.40 21.31 -8.37
C LYS A 219 19.33 20.65 -9.37
N LYS A 220 20.61 20.45 -9.02
CA LYS A 220 21.58 19.73 -9.84
C LYS A 220 21.21 18.24 -10.00
N ALA A 221 20.65 17.62 -8.96
CA ALA A 221 20.20 16.23 -9.00
C ALA A 221 18.88 16.03 -9.78
N ALA A 222 18.01 17.04 -9.83
CA ALA A 222 16.75 17.02 -10.58
C ALA A 222 16.57 18.31 -11.42
N PRO A 223 17.27 18.44 -12.56
CA PRO A 223 17.31 19.69 -13.34
C PRO A 223 15.99 20.07 -14.00
N ASN A 224 15.09 19.10 -14.22
CA ASN A 224 13.79 19.30 -14.89
C ASN A 224 12.62 19.48 -13.90
N ARG A 225 12.87 19.43 -12.59
CA ARG A 225 11.83 19.62 -11.56
C ARG A 225 11.59 21.11 -11.32
N SER A 226 10.32 21.51 -11.20
CA SER A 226 9.98 22.85 -10.68
C SER A 226 10.25 22.91 -9.18
N TRP A 227 10.85 24.00 -8.72
CA TRP A 227 11.18 24.23 -7.31
C TRP A 227 10.54 25.53 -6.85
N ASP A 228 9.33 25.41 -6.30
CA ASP A 228 8.50 26.49 -5.78
C ASP A 228 8.93 26.84 -4.35
N VAL A 229 10.09 27.50 -4.23
CA VAL A 229 10.69 27.83 -2.94
C VAL A 229 9.77 28.72 -2.10
N VAL A 230 9.48 28.28 -0.88
CA VAL A 230 8.74 29.05 0.12
C VAL A 230 9.73 29.70 1.07
N HIS A 231 9.44 30.93 1.50
CA HIS A 231 10.27 31.66 2.45
C HIS A 231 9.57 31.82 3.80
N ALA A 232 10.31 31.59 4.88
CA ALA A 232 9.84 31.79 6.24
C ALA A 232 10.84 32.62 7.04
N LYS A 233 10.33 33.35 8.04
CA LYS A 233 11.15 34.05 9.02
C LYS A 233 11.20 33.25 10.31
N LEU A 234 12.40 33.05 10.83
CA LEU A 234 12.61 32.25 12.03
C LEU A 234 11.96 32.89 13.27
N ASP A 235 11.94 34.21 13.34
CA ASP A 235 11.27 34.99 14.39
C ASP A 235 9.76 34.73 14.43
N ASP A 236 9.10 34.75 13.27
CA ASP A 236 7.66 34.50 13.19
C ASP A 236 7.32 33.06 13.61
N LEU A 237 8.11 32.08 13.14
CA LEU A 237 7.95 30.67 13.53
C LEU A 237 8.15 30.46 15.04
N THR A 238 9.11 31.17 15.64
CA THR A 238 9.40 31.07 17.08
C THR A 238 8.30 31.75 17.90
N ALA A 239 7.80 32.91 17.50
CA ALA A 239 6.71 33.60 18.18
C ALA A 239 5.39 32.79 18.17
N GLU A 240 5.12 32.08 17.07
CA GLU A 240 4.01 31.13 17.00
C GLU A 240 4.20 29.97 17.99
N ALA A 241 5.40 29.41 18.05
CA ALA A 241 5.75 28.37 19.01
C ALA A 241 5.62 28.87 20.47
N ASP A 242 6.04 30.09 20.78
CA ASP A 242 5.87 30.70 22.10
C ASP A 242 4.38 30.78 22.47
N THR A 243 3.54 31.20 21.52
CA THR A 243 2.09 31.31 21.71
C THR A 243 1.44 29.95 21.96
N LYS A 244 1.85 28.91 21.23
CA LYS A 244 1.38 27.53 21.42
C LYS A 244 1.82 26.97 22.77
N LEU A 245 3.09 27.17 23.12
CA LEU A 245 3.65 26.72 24.38
C LEU A 245 2.95 27.39 25.58
N ALA A 246 2.67 28.69 25.51
CA ALA A 246 1.93 29.42 26.54
C ALA A 246 0.50 28.89 26.75
N LYS A 247 -0.08 28.21 25.76
CA LYS A 247 -1.38 27.53 25.83
C LYS A 247 -1.28 26.07 26.31
N GLY A 248 -0.08 25.60 26.66
CA GLY A 248 0.14 24.23 27.12
C GLY A 248 0.27 23.20 25.99
N ASP A 249 0.51 23.63 24.75
CA ASP A 249 0.79 22.71 23.64
C ASP A 249 2.28 22.34 23.61
N TYR A 250 2.60 21.14 24.10
CA TYR A 250 3.95 20.58 24.13
C TYR A 250 4.22 19.60 22.98
N SER A 251 3.47 19.70 21.87
CA SER A 251 3.67 18.85 20.70
C SER A 251 5.02 19.12 20.02
N MET A 252 5.49 18.14 19.24
CA MET A 252 6.70 18.31 18.44
C MET A 252 6.60 19.47 17.45
N GLN A 253 5.41 19.79 16.93
CA GLN A 253 5.21 20.92 16.03
C GLN A 253 5.48 22.25 16.72
N THR A 254 5.12 22.38 18.01
CA THR A 254 5.47 23.55 18.82
C THR A 254 6.97 23.65 19.05
N PHE A 255 7.68 22.52 19.17
CA PHE A 255 9.10 22.54 19.49
C PHE A 255 10.05 22.70 18.29
N VAL A 256 9.62 22.32 17.08
CA VAL A 256 10.44 22.38 15.86
C VAL A 256 11.04 23.79 15.59
N PRO A 257 10.30 24.91 15.72
CA PRO A 257 10.88 26.24 15.53
C PRO A 257 12.06 26.55 16.44
N TYR A 258 12.06 26.10 17.71
CA TYR A 258 13.22 26.27 18.59
C TYR A 258 14.42 25.41 18.15
N LEU A 259 14.18 24.24 17.55
CA LEU A 259 15.24 23.44 16.96
C LEU A 259 15.85 24.15 15.74
N TYR A 260 15.03 24.72 14.85
CA TYR A 260 15.51 25.56 13.75
C TYR A 260 16.32 26.74 14.26
N ARG A 261 15.87 27.39 15.35
CA ARG A 261 16.63 28.46 16.00
C ARG A 261 18.01 28.00 16.43
N ALA A 262 18.09 26.88 17.15
CA ALA A 262 19.36 26.34 17.62
C ALA A 262 20.33 25.97 16.48
N VAL A 263 19.79 25.43 15.38
CA VAL A 263 20.56 24.92 14.25
C VAL A 263 21.00 26.02 13.29
N LEU A 264 20.09 26.93 12.92
CA LEU A 264 20.26 27.84 11.79
C LEU A 264 20.64 29.26 12.20
N ASP A 265 20.39 29.67 13.44
CA ASP A 265 20.72 31.03 13.90
C ASP A 265 22.15 31.08 14.47
N PRO A 266 23.07 31.87 13.87
CA PRO A 266 24.44 31.99 14.36
C PRO A 266 24.55 32.40 15.83
N ALA A 267 23.58 33.17 16.35
CA ALA A 267 23.56 33.57 17.76
C ALA A 267 23.39 32.39 18.73
N TYR A 268 22.92 31.24 18.24
CA TYR A 268 22.69 30.00 18.97
C TYR A 268 23.80 28.95 18.74
N GLY A 269 24.77 29.26 17.88
CA GLY A 269 26.05 28.55 17.82
C GLY A 269 26.02 27.20 17.11
N GLY A 270 25.11 26.99 16.15
CA GLY A 270 24.99 25.77 15.32
C GLY A 270 26.11 25.54 14.31
N ASN A 271 27.08 26.45 14.17
CA ASN A 271 28.29 26.25 13.37
C ASN A 271 29.48 25.92 14.28
N PHE A 272 30.12 24.78 14.01
CA PHE A 272 31.22 24.19 14.78
C PHE A 272 32.59 24.32 14.13
N THR A 273 32.68 25.02 12.99
CA THR A 273 33.94 25.32 12.32
C THR A 273 34.97 25.89 13.29
N GLY A 274 36.17 25.29 13.32
CA GLY A 274 37.28 25.74 14.16
C GLY A 274 37.20 25.35 15.65
N LYS A 275 36.18 24.59 16.07
CA LYS A 275 36.03 24.11 17.46
C LYS A 275 35.69 22.62 17.57
N THR A 276 35.98 21.83 16.53
CA THR A 276 35.66 20.41 16.49
C THR A 276 36.71 19.56 17.20
N ASP A 277 36.28 18.41 17.72
CA ASP A 277 37.13 17.33 18.23
C ASP A 277 37.27 16.22 17.17
N ASN A 278 37.07 16.54 15.88
CA ASN A 278 37.06 15.58 14.79
C ASN A 278 38.38 14.79 14.69
N GLU A 279 39.52 15.48 14.76
CA GLU A 279 40.85 14.83 14.70
C GLU A 279 41.04 13.85 15.87
N LEU A 280 40.68 14.27 17.09
CA LEU A 280 40.74 13.43 18.29
C LEU A 280 39.88 12.18 18.14
N LEU A 281 38.69 12.30 17.54
CA LEU A 281 37.71 11.21 17.44
C LEU A 281 37.83 10.41 16.13
N GLY A 282 38.77 10.75 15.25
CA GLY A 282 38.95 10.09 13.95
C GLY A 282 37.83 10.40 12.93
N ILE A 283 37.12 11.51 13.09
CA ILE A 283 36.04 11.93 12.19
C ILE A 283 36.64 12.68 11.00
N LYS A 284 36.26 12.24 9.80
CA LYS A 284 36.65 12.87 8.55
C LYS A 284 35.47 13.71 8.02
N GLU A 285 35.75 14.94 7.61
CA GLU A 285 34.78 15.75 6.91
C GLU A 285 34.59 15.26 5.46
N MET A 286 33.33 15.23 5.03
CA MET A 286 32.91 14.93 3.67
C MET A 286 33.34 16.06 2.73
N SER A 287 33.84 15.66 1.56
CA SER A 287 33.98 16.54 0.40
C SER A 287 32.61 16.99 -0.11
N GLU A 288 32.58 18.09 -0.87
CA GLU A 288 31.35 18.58 -1.50
C GLU A 288 30.68 17.51 -2.39
N ALA A 289 31.47 16.63 -3.03
CA ALA A 289 30.96 15.51 -3.82
C ALA A 289 30.26 14.44 -2.97
N GLU A 290 30.83 14.10 -1.81
CA GLU A 290 30.21 13.15 -0.87
C GLU A 290 28.91 13.74 -0.30
N VAL A 291 28.91 15.03 0.06
CA VAL A 291 27.71 15.75 0.50
C VAL A 291 26.64 15.76 -0.60
N PHE A 292 27.03 16.01 -1.85
CA PHE A 292 26.12 15.95 -3.00
C PHE A 292 25.48 14.58 -3.17
N GLU A 293 26.24 13.48 -3.04
CA GLU A 293 25.67 12.13 -3.14
C GLU A 293 24.70 11.83 -1.98
N VAL A 294 24.97 12.32 -0.76
CA VAL A 294 23.98 12.25 0.33
C VAL A 294 22.71 13.00 -0.06
N VAL A 295 22.80 14.28 -0.47
CA VAL A 295 21.62 15.08 -0.87
C VAL A 295 20.86 14.42 -2.02
N LYS A 296 21.57 13.99 -3.07
CA LYS A 296 21.01 13.31 -4.24
C LYS A 296 20.28 12.01 -3.89
N SER A 297 20.72 11.28 -2.86
CA SER A 297 20.02 10.07 -2.40
C SER A 297 18.63 10.36 -1.81
N PHE A 298 18.38 11.60 -1.36
CA PHE A 298 17.09 12.05 -0.82
C PHE A 298 16.29 12.92 -1.78
N VAL A 299 16.94 13.46 -2.82
CA VAL A 299 16.24 13.99 -3.98
C VAL A 299 15.63 12.77 -4.65
N VAL A 300 14.30 12.66 -4.58
CA VAL A 300 13.60 11.67 -5.41
C VAL A 300 13.91 12.07 -6.86
N VAL A 301 14.95 11.49 -7.44
CA VAL A 301 15.17 11.56 -8.87
C VAL A 301 13.98 10.81 -9.42
N MET A 302 12.96 11.54 -9.91
CA MET A 302 11.77 10.97 -10.54
C MET A 302 12.09 10.25 -11.86
N ALA A 303 13.34 9.82 -12.06
CA ALA A 303 13.72 8.95 -13.14
C ALA A 303 13.40 7.50 -12.74
N GLN A 304 12.53 6.87 -13.54
CA GLN A 304 12.47 5.42 -13.82
C GLN A 304 11.54 4.50 -13.00
N LEU A 305 10.38 4.96 -12.51
CA LEU A 305 9.29 3.99 -12.31
C LEU A 305 8.30 4.09 -13.47
N LYS A 306 8.33 3.07 -14.32
CA LYS A 306 7.37 2.91 -15.40
C LYS A 306 6.07 2.31 -14.86
N ILE A 307 4.94 2.88 -15.28
CA ILE A 307 3.59 2.44 -14.93
C ILE A 307 2.96 1.80 -16.17
N ALA A 308 2.47 0.57 -16.04
CA ALA A 308 1.60 -0.04 -17.05
C ALA A 308 0.14 0.02 -16.58
N VAL A 309 -0.74 0.62 -17.37
CA VAL A 309 -2.19 0.49 -17.21
C VAL A 309 -2.65 -0.54 -18.22
N LEU A 310 -3.16 -1.67 -17.74
CA LEU A 310 -3.52 -2.80 -18.58
C LEU A 310 -5.00 -2.78 -18.96
N ASP A 311 -5.27 -3.37 -20.13
CA ASP A 311 -6.61 -3.79 -20.55
C ASP A 311 -7.64 -2.65 -20.60
N ASP A 312 -7.21 -1.42 -20.90
CA ASP A 312 -8.05 -0.22 -20.99
C ASP A 312 -8.52 0.01 -22.43
N TYR A 313 -9.36 -0.89 -22.94
CA TYR A 313 -9.84 -0.90 -24.33
C TYR A 313 -10.41 0.44 -24.82
N GLN A 314 -10.94 1.26 -23.91
CA GLN A 314 -11.62 2.53 -24.21
C GLN A 314 -10.75 3.76 -23.89
N GLU A 315 -9.50 3.56 -23.46
CA GLU A 315 -8.58 4.63 -23.03
C GLU A 315 -9.14 5.54 -21.92
N LEU A 316 -10.02 5.02 -21.07
CA LEU A 316 -10.69 5.79 -20.01
C LEU A 316 -9.72 6.19 -18.89
N SER A 317 -8.59 5.48 -18.73
CA SER A 317 -7.57 5.80 -17.72
C SER A 317 -6.82 7.10 -18.02
N LYS A 318 -6.73 7.51 -19.29
CA LYS A 318 -5.88 8.61 -19.73
C LYS A 318 -6.02 9.90 -18.91
N PRO A 319 -7.22 10.50 -18.75
CA PRO A 319 -7.38 11.74 -17.98
C PRO A 319 -6.97 11.60 -16.51
N HIS A 320 -7.06 10.40 -15.92
CA HIS A 320 -6.66 10.17 -14.53
C HIS A 320 -5.16 10.06 -14.36
N PHE A 321 -4.47 9.41 -15.31
CA PHE A 321 -3.03 9.19 -15.22
C PHE A 321 -2.19 10.34 -15.78
N ASP A 322 -2.80 11.33 -16.43
CA ASP A 322 -2.11 12.52 -16.96
C ASP A 322 -1.44 13.36 -15.86
N GLU A 323 -1.98 13.38 -14.64
CA GLU A 323 -1.31 14.01 -13.51
C GLU A 323 -0.02 13.30 -13.10
N LEU A 324 0.04 11.97 -13.20
CA LEU A 324 1.25 11.18 -12.96
C LEU A 324 2.27 11.41 -14.06
N ARG A 325 1.84 11.45 -15.33
CA ARG A 325 2.70 11.82 -16.46
C ARG A 325 3.32 13.20 -16.27
N SER A 326 2.49 14.18 -15.87
CA SER A 326 2.93 15.56 -15.58
C SER A 326 3.87 15.63 -14.38
N SER A 327 3.80 14.65 -13.47
CA SER A 327 4.70 14.48 -12.34
C SER A 327 5.97 13.68 -12.68
N GLY A 328 6.23 13.36 -13.95
CA GLY A 328 7.46 12.69 -14.39
C GLY A 328 7.41 11.15 -14.48
N TYR A 329 6.25 10.52 -14.25
CA TYR A 329 6.09 9.08 -14.47
C TYR A 329 6.02 8.72 -15.96
N ASP A 330 6.65 7.62 -16.36
CA ASP A 330 6.48 7.00 -17.68
C ASP A 330 5.28 6.05 -17.64
N VAL A 331 4.11 6.54 -18.04
CA VAL A 331 2.84 5.78 -18.03
C VAL A 331 2.51 5.27 -19.42
N THR A 332 2.55 3.95 -19.59
CA THR A 332 2.09 3.24 -20.79
C THR A 332 0.71 2.64 -20.54
N THR A 333 -0.26 2.97 -21.38
CA THR A 333 -1.60 2.37 -21.37
C THR A 333 -1.69 1.34 -22.49
N PHE A 334 -2.15 0.13 -22.17
CA PHE A 334 -2.42 -0.94 -23.13
C PHE A 334 -3.93 -1.04 -23.36
N THR A 335 -4.35 -0.91 -24.62
CA THR A 335 -5.75 -0.98 -25.05
C THR A 335 -6.13 -2.37 -25.56
N ASP A 336 -5.23 -3.35 -25.39
CA ASP A 336 -5.37 -4.74 -25.77
C ASP A 336 -4.99 -5.67 -24.61
N THR A 337 -5.49 -6.90 -24.66
CA THR A 337 -5.17 -7.97 -23.71
C THR A 337 -4.59 -9.15 -24.48
N LEU A 338 -3.46 -9.68 -24.02
CA LEU A 338 -2.91 -10.94 -24.52
C LEU A 338 -3.62 -12.12 -23.86
N LEU A 339 -3.59 -13.29 -24.51
CA LEU A 339 -4.26 -14.48 -23.97
C LEU A 339 -3.85 -14.76 -22.52
N PRO A 340 -4.80 -15.15 -21.64
CA PRO A 340 -4.53 -15.33 -20.22
C PRO A 340 -3.38 -16.30 -19.96
N TYR A 341 -2.40 -15.90 -19.15
CA TYR A 341 -1.22 -16.71 -18.84
C TYR A 341 -1.57 -18.08 -18.25
N THR A 342 -2.70 -18.15 -17.53
CA THR A 342 -3.21 -19.33 -16.84
C THR A 342 -4.00 -20.29 -17.74
N HIS A 343 -4.41 -19.88 -18.94
CA HIS A 343 -5.21 -20.74 -19.82
C HIS A 343 -4.33 -21.88 -20.39
N PRO A 344 -4.79 -23.14 -20.38
CA PRO A 344 -4.02 -24.29 -20.88
C PRO A 344 -3.57 -24.12 -22.33
N ASP A 345 -4.45 -23.59 -23.18
CA ASP A 345 -4.17 -23.42 -24.61
C ASP A 345 -3.37 -22.15 -24.96
N THR A 346 -2.98 -21.34 -23.97
CA THR A 346 -2.15 -20.16 -24.24
C THR A 346 -0.76 -20.61 -24.69
N PRO A 347 -0.34 -20.32 -25.94
CA PRO A 347 0.96 -20.76 -26.44
C PRO A 347 2.11 -20.13 -25.66
N GLN A 348 3.21 -20.85 -25.49
CA GLN A 348 4.37 -20.35 -24.73
C GLN A 348 4.91 -19.01 -25.28
N GLY A 349 4.92 -18.83 -26.61
CA GLY A 349 5.32 -17.56 -27.22
C GLY A 349 4.45 -16.37 -26.82
N VAL A 350 3.15 -16.58 -26.52
CA VAL A 350 2.25 -15.53 -26.02
C VAL A 350 2.54 -15.24 -24.54
N LYS A 351 2.81 -16.29 -23.74
CA LYS A 351 3.25 -16.13 -22.34
C LYS A 351 4.54 -15.32 -22.25
N ASP A 352 5.50 -15.59 -23.13
CA ASP A 352 6.76 -14.87 -23.22
C ASP A 352 6.57 -13.43 -23.71
N ALA A 353 5.66 -13.20 -24.65
CA ALA A 353 5.30 -11.86 -25.10
C ALA A 353 4.67 -11.02 -23.97
N LEU A 354 3.83 -11.63 -23.13
CA LEU A 354 3.26 -10.95 -21.96
C LEU A 354 4.35 -10.59 -20.94
N VAL A 355 5.28 -11.50 -20.66
CA VAL A 355 6.42 -11.21 -19.78
C VAL A 355 7.25 -10.06 -20.34
N LYS A 356 7.64 -10.12 -21.62
CA LYS A 356 8.40 -9.05 -22.27
C LYS A 356 7.67 -7.70 -22.24
N ARG A 357 6.34 -7.73 -22.38
CA ARG A 357 5.49 -6.54 -22.30
C ARG A 357 5.53 -5.93 -20.89
N LEU A 358 5.46 -6.74 -19.84
CA LEU A 358 5.32 -6.27 -18.46
C LEU A 358 6.65 -6.09 -17.71
N GLU A 359 7.72 -6.75 -18.14
CA GLU A 359 9.05 -6.73 -17.52
C GLU A 359 9.59 -5.31 -17.24
N PRO A 360 9.45 -4.30 -18.12
CA PRO A 360 10.00 -2.96 -17.87
C PRO A 360 9.31 -2.17 -16.75
N PHE A 361 8.16 -2.63 -16.24
CA PHE A 361 7.29 -1.85 -15.38
C PHE A 361 7.50 -2.12 -13.90
N GLY A 362 7.64 -1.03 -13.13
CA GLY A 362 7.73 -1.09 -11.66
C GLY A 362 6.38 -1.05 -10.98
N ILE A 363 5.38 -0.49 -11.65
CA ILE A 363 4.00 -0.42 -11.19
C ILE A 363 3.11 -0.96 -12.31
N ILE A 364 2.20 -1.88 -11.97
CA ILE A 364 1.20 -2.39 -12.90
C ILE A 364 -0.19 -2.13 -12.30
N CYS A 365 -1.05 -1.50 -13.09
CA CYS A 365 -2.46 -1.26 -12.80
C CYS A 365 -3.30 -2.19 -13.67
N SER A 366 -3.79 -3.29 -13.10
CA SER A 366 -4.64 -4.27 -13.77
C SER A 366 -6.12 -3.92 -13.65
N MET A 367 -6.89 -4.36 -14.65
CA MET A 367 -8.34 -4.23 -14.69
C MET A 367 -8.97 -5.58 -14.34
N ARG A 368 -9.58 -5.68 -13.16
CA ARG A 368 -10.28 -6.89 -12.72
C ARG A 368 -9.44 -8.15 -13.03
N GLU A 369 -10.08 -9.22 -13.45
CA GLU A 369 -9.46 -10.49 -13.81
C GLU A 369 -9.02 -10.57 -15.29
N ARG A 370 -8.96 -9.45 -16.04
CA ARG A 370 -8.64 -9.45 -17.49
C ARG A 370 -7.24 -10.00 -17.77
N THR A 371 -6.25 -9.62 -16.97
CA THR A 371 -4.90 -10.18 -16.99
C THR A 371 -4.60 -10.90 -15.66
N PRO A 372 -4.55 -12.25 -15.64
CA PRO A 372 -4.13 -13.00 -14.46
C PRO A 372 -2.64 -12.86 -14.13
N PHE A 373 -2.30 -12.86 -12.84
CA PHE A 373 -0.93 -12.81 -12.31
C PHE A 373 -0.64 -14.05 -11.42
N PRO A 374 -0.49 -15.25 -12.01
CA PRO A 374 -0.06 -16.44 -11.26
C PRO A 374 1.42 -16.35 -10.88
N GLU A 375 1.86 -17.17 -9.91
CA GLU A 375 3.27 -17.27 -9.46
C GLU A 375 4.26 -17.28 -10.63
N GLY A 376 4.02 -18.12 -11.64
CA GLY A 376 4.92 -18.27 -12.79
C GLY A 376 5.09 -17.01 -13.65
N LEU A 377 4.06 -16.14 -13.72
CA LEU A 377 4.19 -14.83 -14.37
C LEU A 377 4.90 -13.86 -13.43
N VAL A 378 4.46 -13.77 -12.18
CA VAL A 378 5.03 -12.88 -11.17
C VAL A 378 6.54 -13.10 -11.06
N ALA A 379 7.01 -14.34 -10.96
CA ALA A 379 8.43 -14.69 -10.87
C ALA A 379 9.29 -14.13 -12.02
N ARG A 380 8.69 -13.86 -13.19
CA ARG A 380 9.37 -13.35 -14.39
C ARG A 380 9.31 -11.83 -14.53
N LEU A 381 8.81 -11.10 -13.53
CA LEU A 381 8.71 -9.64 -13.51
C LEU A 381 9.66 -9.04 -12.47
N PRO A 382 10.99 -8.96 -12.75
CA PRO A 382 12.00 -8.54 -11.78
C PRO A 382 11.84 -7.09 -11.30
N ASN A 383 11.28 -6.21 -12.12
CA ASN A 383 11.15 -4.79 -11.81
C ASN A 383 9.89 -4.43 -11.03
N LEU A 384 8.91 -5.33 -10.97
CA LEU A 384 7.62 -5.09 -10.33
C LEU A 384 7.80 -4.83 -8.83
N LYS A 385 7.21 -3.72 -8.34
CA LYS A 385 7.22 -3.30 -6.92
C LYS A 385 5.81 -3.08 -6.37
N LEU A 386 4.88 -2.69 -7.23
CA LEU A 386 3.49 -2.44 -6.88
C LEU A 386 2.55 -3.01 -7.94
N LEU A 387 1.61 -3.87 -7.52
CA LEU A 387 0.53 -4.38 -8.36
C LEU A 387 -0.81 -3.87 -7.83
N LEU A 388 -1.47 -3.02 -8.61
CA LEU A 388 -2.79 -2.51 -8.31
C LEU A 388 -3.84 -3.23 -9.16
N THR A 389 -4.99 -3.54 -8.59
CA THR A 389 -6.15 -4.08 -9.32
C THR A 389 -7.38 -3.23 -9.07
N THR A 390 -8.31 -3.20 -10.02
CA THR A 390 -9.65 -2.66 -9.76
C THR A 390 -10.48 -3.67 -8.96
N GLY A 391 -11.29 -3.14 -8.03
CA GLY A 391 -12.12 -3.91 -7.09
C GLY A 391 -11.41 -4.36 -5.81
N PRO A 392 -12.17 -4.75 -4.78
CA PRO A 392 -11.62 -5.04 -3.45
C PRO A 392 -11.02 -6.44 -3.31
N ARG A 393 -11.09 -7.27 -4.35
CA ARG A 393 -10.64 -8.68 -4.39
C ARG A 393 -10.32 -9.05 -5.84
N ASN A 394 -9.36 -9.93 -6.04
CA ASN A 394 -9.02 -10.47 -7.36
C ASN A 394 -8.42 -11.88 -7.25
N ALA A 395 -9.20 -12.89 -7.63
CA ALA A 395 -8.79 -14.30 -7.55
C ALA A 395 -7.72 -14.70 -8.57
N SER A 396 -7.48 -13.84 -9.58
CA SER A 396 -6.51 -14.11 -10.65
C SER A 396 -5.09 -13.68 -10.29
N ILE A 397 -4.87 -13.06 -9.12
CA ILE A 397 -3.56 -12.64 -8.63
C ILE A 397 -3.09 -13.59 -7.54
N ASP A 398 -1.88 -14.12 -7.69
CA ASP A 398 -1.19 -14.83 -6.62
C ASP A 398 -0.51 -13.82 -5.68
N VAL A 399 -1.24 -13.42 -4.63
CA VAL A 399 -0.78 -12.41 -3.68
C VAL A 399 0.40 -12.92 -2.86
N GLN A 400 0.47 -14.22 -2.56
CA GLN A 400 1.58 -14.79 -1.80
C GLN A 400 2.87 -14.77 -2.63
N ALA A 401 2.80 -15.12 -3.91
CA ALA A 401 3.95 -15.00 -4.81
C ALA A 401 4.43 -13.54 -4.95
N CYS A 402 3.52 -12.58 -4.96
CA CYS A 402 3.86 -11.15 -4.93
C CYS A 402 4.58 -10.76 -3.63
N HIS A 403 4.00 -11.12 -2.48
CA HIS A 403 4.57 -10.80 -1.16
C HIS A 403 5.94 -11.45 -0.92
N ALA A 404 6.14 -12.69 -1.36
CA ALA A 404 7.42 -13.38 -1.28
C ALA A 404 8.55 -12.63 -2.00
N ARG A 405 8.20 -11.75 -2.95
CA ARG A 405 9.14 -10.91 -3.71
C ARG A 405 9.15 -9.45 -3.24
N GLY A 406 8.45 -9.12 -2.16
CA GLY A 406 8.32 -7.75 -1.65
C GLY A 406 7.44 -6.84 -2.53
N VAL A 407 6.59 -7.41 -3.38
CA VAL A 407 5.64 -6.66 -4.21
C VAL A 407 4.37 -6.40 -3.40
N THR A 408 4.04 -5.12 -3.20
CA THR A 408 2.77 -4.74 -2.55
C THR A 408 1.62 -4.96 -3.52
N VAL A 409 0.52 -5.56 -3.05
CA VAL A 409 -0.72 -5.73 -3.82
C VAL A 409 -1.85 -4.95 -3.15
N ALA A 410 -2.57 -4.14 -3.93
CA ALA A 410 -3.73 -3.40 -3.43
C ALA A 410 -4.85 -3.30 -4.47
N GLY A 411 -6.09 -3.32 -4.00
CA GLY A 411 -7.27 -3.10 -4.80
C GLY A 411 -7.76 -1.66 -4.74
N THR A 412 -8.86 -1.40 -5.42
CA THR A 412 -9.71 -0.24 -5.16
C THR A 412 -10.85 -0.67 -4.23
N ALA A 413 -11.32 0.21 -3.37
CA ALA A 413 -12.51 -0.06 -2.58
C ALA A 413 -13.72 -0.32 -3.49
N GLY A 414 -14.64 -1.17 -3.03
CA GLY A 414 -15.98 -1.22 -3.60
C GLY A 414 -16.79 -0.07 -3.00
N GLY A 415 -17.36 0.81 -3.83
CA GLY A 415 -18.30 1.81 -3.32
C GLY A 415 -18.40 3.09 -4.15
N GLY A 416 -19.46 3.16 -4.95
CA GLY A 416 -20.06 4.38 -5.49
C GLY A 416 -21.52 4.18 -5.88
N GLY A 417 -22.12 3.04 -5.52
CA GLY A 417 -23.44 2.67 -6.02
C GLY A 417 -24.52 3.62 -5.54
N SER A 418 -25.12 4.34 -6.49
CA SER A 418 -26.45 4.92 -6.32
C SER A 418 -27.40 3.86 -5.76
N PRO A 419 -28.38 4.21 -4.88
CA PRO A 419 -29.31 3.23 -4.32
C PRO A 419 -30.00 2.45 -5.45
N GLY A 420 -29.71 1.15 -5.56
CA GLY A 420 -30.24 0.33 -6.65
C GLY A 420 -29.43 -0.93 -6.97
N PRO A 421 -29.85 -1.68 -8.00
CA PRO A 421 -29.08 -2.82 -8.51
C PRO A 421 -27.76 -2.34 -9.14
N ASP A 422 -26.67 -3.07 -8.91
CA ASP A 422 -25.39 -2.80 -9.58
C ASP A 422 -25.46 -3.04 -11.10
N GLY A 423 -24.48 -2.50 -11.83
CA GLY A 423 -24.39 -2.63 -13.28
C GLY A 423 -24.45 -4.07 -13.80
N THR A 424 -23.90 -5.06 -13.06
CA THR A 424 -23.91 -6.45 -13.51
C THR A 424 -25.30 -7.05 -13.41
N THR A 425 -26.03 -6.70 -12.36
CA THR A 425 -27.45 -7.03 -12.22
C THR A 425 -28.26 -6.40 -13.36
N GLN A 426 -28.05 -5.10 -13.64
CA GLN A 426 -28.76 -4.41 -14.71
C GLN A 426 -28.47 -5.03 -16.08
N HIS A 427 -27.20 -5.34 -16.35
CA HIS A 427 -26.75 -5.96 -17.59
C HIS A 427 -27.31 -7.37 -17.78
N CYS A 428 -27.37 -8.18 -16.72
CA CYS A 428 -28.01 -9.49 -16.76
C CYS A 428 -29.50 -9.40 -17.13
N VAL A 429 -30.24 -8.46 -16.53
CA VAL A 429 -31.66 -8.23 -16.87
C VAL A 429 -31.79 -7.72 -18.31
N ALA A 430 -30.88 -6.84 -18.75
CA ALA A 430 -30.86 -6.34 -20.12
C ALA A 430 -30.63 -7.47 -21.15
N LEU A 431 -29.72 -8.42 -20.87
CA LEU A 431 -29.49 -9.60 -21.72
C LEU A 431 -30.72 -10.51 -21.79
N ILE A 432 -31.37 -10.77 -20.65
CA ILE A 432 -32.62 -11.56 -20.60
C ILE A 432 -33.70 -10.89 -21.47
N LEU A 433 -33.89 -9.57 -21.33
CA LEU A 433 -34.87 -8.82 -22.11
C LEU A 433 -34.48 -8.73 -23.60
N GLY A 434 -33.19 -8.57 -23.90
CA GLY A 434 -32.65 -8.53 -25.25
C GLY A 434 -32.97 -9.81 -26.03
N LEU A 435 -32.79 -10.98 -25.39
CA LEU A 435 -33.21 -12.26 -25.95
C LEU A 435 -34.73 -12.40 -26.01
N ALA A 436 -35.43 -12.13 -24.90
CA ALA A 436 -36.87 -12.32 -24.82
C ALA A 436 -37.64 -11.44 -25.82
N ARG A 437 -37.12 -10.26 -26.14
CA ARG A 437 -37.76 -9.29 -27.03
C ARG A 437 -37.09 -9.16 -28.39
N ASN A 438 -36.12 -10.02 -28.71
CA ASN A 438 -35.38 -10.03 -29.98
C ASN A 438 -34.69 -8.71 -30.34
N ILE A 439 -34.36 -7.85 -29.37
CA ILE A 439 -34.00 -6.44 -29.63
C ILE A 439 -32.83 -6.32 -30.61
N ALA A 440 -31.71 -7.00 -30.33
CA ALA A 440 -30.52 -6.92 -31.18
C ALA A 440 -30.73 -7.55 -32.57
N HIS A 441 -31.48 -8.65 -32.62
CA HIS A 441 -31.80 -9.33 -33.87
C HIS A 441 -32.72 -8.47 -34.75
N ASP A 442 -33.75 -7.87 -34.17
CA ASP A 442 -34.73 -7.06 -34.87
C ASP A 442 -34.12 -5.73 -35.34
N ASP A 443 -33.26 -5.11 -34.54
CA ASP A 443 -32.47 -3.95 -34.95
C ASP A 443 -31.58 -4.27 -36.16
N ALA A 444 -30.86 -5.40 -36.13
CA ALA A 444 -30.04 -5.84 -37.25
C ALA A 444 -30.88 -6.13 -38.50
N ALA A 445 -32.04 -6.78 -38.34
CA ALA A 445 -32.95 -7.09 -39.43
C ALA A 445 -33.47 -5.81 -40.10
N VAL A 446 -33.90 -4.80 -39.33
CA VAL A 446 -34.38 -3.52 -39.86
C VAL A 446 -33.28 -2.79 -40.62
N LYS A 447 -32.05 -2.76 -40.09
CA LYS A 447 -30.89 -2.15 -40.77
C LYS A 447 -30.50 -2.87 -42.06
N ALA A 448 -30.81 -4.17 -42.16
CA ALA A 448 -30.64 -4.96 -43.38
C ALA A 448 -31.84 -4.86 -44.36
N GLY A 449 -32.85 -4.03 -44.07
CA GLY A 449 -34.03 -3.81 -44.93
C GLY A 449 -35.24 -4.70 -44.60
N GLY A 450 -35.19 -5.47 -43.50
CA GLY A 450 -36.34 -6.20 -42.96
C GLY A 450 -37.32 -5.30 -42.18
N TRP A 451 -38.48 -5.84 -41.78
CA TRP A 451 -39.49 -5.07 -41.03
C TRP A 451 -40.15 -5.84 -39.87
N GLN A 452 -40.39 -7.14 -40.04
CA GLN A 452 -40.87 -8.03 -38.98
C GLN A 452 -40.08 -9.34 -38.99
N THR A 453 -39.86 -9.91 -37.81
CA THR A 453 -39.01 -11.08 -37.59
C THR A 453 -39.80 -12.21 -36.90
N ALA A 454 -39.27 -12.79 -35.83
CA ALA A 454 -39.86 -13.88 -35.07
C ALA A 454 -40.64 -13.39 -33.84
N PHE A 455 -41.47 -14.26 -33.26
CA PHE A 455 -42.20 -13.94 -32.04
C PHE A 455 -41.26 -13.63 -30.87
N ALA A 456 -41.59 -12.57 -30.14
CA ALA A 456 -41.02 -12.29 -28.83
C ALA A 456 -41.58 -13.27 -27.78
N THR A 457 -40.81 -13.52 -26.73
CA THR A 457 -41.18 -14.34 -25.59
C THR A 457 -41.61 -13.45 -24.43
N GLY A 458 -42.89 -13.52 -24.05
CA GLY A 458 -43.38 -12.87 -22.83
C GLY A 458 -42.84 -13.55 -21.58
N LEU A 459 -42.44 -12.78 -20.57
CA LEU A 459 -41.85 -13.29 -19.32
C LEU A 459 -42.87 -13.53 -18.20
N SER A 460 -44.02 -12.85 -18.21
CA SER A 460 -45.02 -12.98 -17.13
C SER A 460 -45.50 -14.43 -16.95
N GLY A 461 -45.49 -14.89 -15.71
CA GLY A 461 -45.87 -16.26 -15.33
C GLY A 461 -44.82 -17.34 -15.65
N LYS A 462 -43.74 -17.01 -16.37
CA LYS A 462 -42.65 -17.94 -16.66
C LYS A 462 -41.72 -18.14 -15.47
N VAL A 463 -40.90 -19.19 -15.53
CA VAL A 463 -39.98 -19.57 -14.47
C VAL A 463 -38.57 -19.05 -14.75
N PHE A 464 -38.03 -18.26 -13.82
CA PHE A 464 -36.62 -17.91 -13.76
C PHE A 464 -35.89 -18.84 -12.79
N GLY A 465 -34.92 -19.60 -13.32
CA GLY A 465 -34.04 -20.47 -12.56
C GLY A 465 -32.68 -19.83 -12.35
N THR A 466 -32.32 -19.54 -11.10
CA THR A 466 -31.00 -19.01 -10.75
C THR A 466 -30.07 -20.11 -10.23
N VAL A 467 -28.94 -20.31 -10.92
CA VAL A 467 -27.84 -21.15 -10.43
C VAL A 467 -26.95 -20.28 -9.55
N GLY A 468 -27.16 -20.36 -8.24
CA GLY A 468 -26.59 -19.46 -7.24
C GLY A 468 -27.59 -18.39 -6.78
N LEU A 469 -27.84 -18.34 -5.47
CA LEU A 469 -28.71 -17.32 -4.84
C LEU A 469 -27.88 -16.39 -3.93
N GLY A 470 -26.76 -15.91 -4.47
CA GLY A 470 -25.90 -14.92 -3.84
C GLY A 470 -26.44 -13.50 -3.99
N ARG A 471 -25.57 -12.49 -3.82
CA ARG A 471 -25.93 -11.08 -3.95
C ARG A 471 -26.54 -10.74 -5.33
N LEU A 472 -25.88 -11.14 -6.42
CA LEU A 472 -26.35 -10.87 -7.78
C LEU A 472 -27.60 -11.70 -8.13
N GLY A 473 -27.58 -13.01 -7.86
CA GLY A 473 -28.71 -13.89 -8.16
C GLY A 473 -30.00 -13.48 -7.46
N ALA A 474 -29.93 -13.10 -6.17
CA ALA A 474 -31.10 -12.59 -5.45
C ALA A 474 -31.58 -11.23 -5.99
N SER A 475 -30.66 -10.36 -6.43
CA SER A 475 -31.01 -9.05 -7.01
C SER A 475 -31.75 -9.20 -8.34
N VAL A 476 -31.27 -10.06 -9.24
CA VAL A 476 -31.94 -10.37 -10.51
C VAL A 476 -33.28 -11.06 -10.26
N ALA A 477 -33.32 -12.06 -9.36
CA ALA A 477 -34.55 -12.75 -8.99
C ALA A 477 -35.62 -11.80 -8.46
N ARG A 478 -35.24 -10.85 -7.60
CA ARG A 478 -36.15 -9.80 -7.09
C ARG A 478 -36.74 -8.97 -8.23
N ILE A 479 -35.90 -8.51 -9.16
CA ILE A 479 -36.36 -7.70 -10.30
C ILE A 479 -37.34 -8.50 -11.16
N LEU A 480 -37.00 -9.73 -11.52
CA LEU A 480 -37.83 -10.57 -12.37
C LEU A 480 -39.15 -10.98 -11.69
N ARG A 481 -39.13 -11.18 -10.37
CA ARG A 481 -40.35 -11.41 -9.59
C ARG A 481 -41.24 -10.18 -9.58
N VAL A 482 -40.73 -9.04 -9.12
CA VAL A 482 -41.54 -7.84 -8.86
C VAL A 482 -41.98 -7.15 -10.14
N ALA A 483 -41.07 -6.98 -11.10
CA ALA A 483 -41.35 -6.17 -12.31
C ALA A 483 -41.95 -6.99 -13.46
N PHE A 484 -41.65 -8.30 -13.51
CA PHE A 484 -42.04 -9.15 -14.63
C PHE A 484 -42.96 -10.32 -14.24
N ASN A 485 -43.33 -10.43 -12.96
CA ASN A 485 -44.20 -11.50 -12.45
C ASN A 485 -43.70 -12.91 -12.82
N MET A 486 -42.38 -13.13 -12.79
CA MET A 486 -41.79 -14.45 -12.98
C MET A 486 -41.82 -15.26 -11.68
N LYS A 487 -42.00 -16.58 -11.79
CA LYS A 487 -41.78 -17.52 -10.70
C LYS A 487 -40.29 -17.75 -10.53
N ILE A 488 -39.79 -17.74 -9.29
CA ILE A 488 -38.35 -17.88 -9.03
C ILE A 488 -38.06 -19.26 -8.44
N ILE A 489 -37.17 -20.00 -9.09
CA ILE A 489 -36.55 -21.19 -8.53
C ILE A 489 -35.03 -20.99 -8.44
N ALA A 490 -34.42 -21.56 -7.41
CA ALA A 490 -33.01 -21.37 -7.15
C ALA A 490 -32.34 -22.69 -6.77
N TRP A 491 -31.11 -22.89 -7.23
CA TRP A 491 -30.27 -24.01 -6.79
C TRP A 491 -28.83 -23.55 -6.60
N SER A 492 -28.19 -24.08 -5.55
CA SER A 492 -26.74 -24.17 -5.43
C SER A 492 -26.42 -25.39 -4.54
N PRO A 493 -25.18 -25.92 -4.52
CA PRO A 493 -24.87 -27.18 -3.82
C PRO A 493 -25.36 -27.27 -2.37
N ASN A 494 -25.41 -26.14 -1.65
CA ASN A 494 -25.78 -26.09 -0.23
C ASN A 494 -27.01 -25.19 0.03
N LEU A 495 -27.82 -24.87 -0.98
CA LEU A 495 -28.99 -24.00 -0.78
C LEU A 495 -30.12 -24.77 -0.09
N THR A 496 -30.57 -24.27 1.07
CA THR A 496 -31.80 -24.73 1.72
C THR A 496 -32.95 -23.74 1.45
N GLN A 497 -34.19 -24.17 1.69
CA GLN A 497 -35.35 -23.29 1.55
C GLN A 497 -35.30 -22.14 2.56
N GLU A 498 -34.85 -22.39 3.80
CA GLU A 498 -34.71 -21.35 4.83
C GLU A 498 -33.71 -20.27 4.40
N ALA A 499 -32.60 -20.67 3.77
CA ALA A 499 -31.63 -19.74 3.23
C ALA A 499 -32.22 -18.92 2.05
N ALA A 500 -33.06 -19.53 1.22
CA ALA A 500 -33.76 -18.83 0.15
C ALA A 500 -34.79 -17.81 0.68
N ASP A 501 -35.56 -18.20 1.71
CA ASP A 501 -36.52 -17.33 2.40
C ASP A 501 -35.80 -16.12 3.04
N ALA A 502 -34.64 -16.35 3.67
CA ALA A 502 -33.81 -15.27 4.21
C ALA A 502 -33.30 -14.31 3.11
N LYS A 503 -33.00 -14.80 1.91
CA LYS A 503 -32.63 -13.96 0.76
C LYS A 503 -33.81 -13.16 0.22
N ALA A 504 -35.01 -13.74 0.20
CA ALA A 504 -36.23 -13.00 -0.17
C ALA A 504 -36.49 -11.87 0.83
N ALA A 505 -36.42 -12.15 2.13
CA ALA A 505 -36.57 -11.15 3.18
C ALA A 505 -35.52 -10.02 3.07
N ALA A 506 -34.25 -10.37 2.86
CA ALA A 506 -33.18 -9.38 2.64
C ALA A 506 -33.36 -8.55 1.36
N ALA A 507 -34.09 -9.09 0.38
CA ALA A 507 -34.48 -8.41 -0.84
C ALA A 507 -35.77 -7.57 -0.69
N GLY A 508 -36.34 -7.50 0.53
CA GLY A 508 -37.57 -6.75 0.82
C GLY A 508 -38.85 -7.46 0.37
N LEU A 509 -38.80 -8.79 0.18
CA LEU A 509 -39.93 -9.61 -0.23
C LEU A 509 -40.38 -10.53 0.91
N PRO A 510 -41.67 -10.87 1.01
CA PRO A 510 -42.13 -11.92 1.92
C PRO A 510 -41.55 -13.28 1.51
N ALA A 511 -41.47 -14.22 2.44
CA ALA A 511 -41.03 -15.60 2.15
C ALA A 511 -41.99 -16.33 1.20
N GLU A 512 -43.26 -15.98 1.26
CA GLU A 512 -44.34 -16.53 0.44
C GLU A 512 -45.09 -15.40 -0.26
N ASP A 513 -45.39 -15.59 -1.54
CA ASP A 513 -46.02 -14.59 -2.39
C ASP A 513 -46.90 -15.31 -3.43
N GLY A 514 -48.20 -15.38 -3.15
CA GLY A 514 -49.22 -16.10 -3.91
C GLY A 514 -50.40 -16.55 -3.04
N GLU A 515 -51.54 -16.86 -3.67
CA GLU A 515 -52.77 -17.24 -2.95
C GLU A 515 -52.66 -18.59 -2.20
N ASP A 516 -51.73 -19.46 -2.61
CA ASP A 516 -51.57 -20.83 -2.10
C ASP A 516 -50.33 -21.02 -1.20
N GLY A 517 -49.71 -19.94 -0.71
CA GLY A 517 -48.47 -20.03 0.07
C GLY A 517 -47.24 -20.45 -0.76
N GLU A 518 -47.24 -20.15 -2.08
CA GLU A 518 -46.07 -20.39 -2.92
C GLU A 518 -44.85 -19.61 -2.41
N LYS A 519 -43.70 -20.27 -2.29
CA LYS A 519 -42.43 -19.62 -1.90
C LYS A 519 -42.02 -18.58 -2.94
N THR A 520 -41.69 -17.38 -2.48
CA THR A 520 -41.24 -16.28 -3.34
C THR A 520 -39.96 -16.64 -4.08
N PHE A 521 -38.95 -17.13 -3.33
CA PHE A 521 -37.74 -17.76 -3.87
C PHE A 521 -37.74 -19.22 -3.46
N ARG A 522 -38.07 -20.12 -4.40
CA ARG A 522 -38.16 -21.55 -4.10
C ARG A 522 -36.82 -22.26 -4.32
N ALA A 523 -36.25 -22.84 -3.29
CA ALA A 523 -35.09 -23.71 -3.41
C ALA A 523 -35.52 -25.05 -4.03
N VAL A 524 -34.81 -25.49 -5.06
CA VAL A 524 -35.12 -26.72 -5.81
C VAL A 524 -33.88 -27.57 -6.01
N GLY A 525 -34.06 -28.83 -6.40
CA GLY A 525 -32.96 -29.68 -6.85
C GLY A 525 -32.38 -29.23 -8.20
N ARG A 526 -31.13 -29.63 -8.47
CA ARG A 526 -30.43 -29.33 -9.72
C ARG A 526 -31.24 -29.73 -10.95
N GLU A 527 -31.74 -30.97 -10.96
CA GLU A 527 -32.50 -31.51 -12.10
C GLU A 527 -33.79 -30.72 -12.36
N GLU A 528 -34.52 -30.37 -11.29
CA GLU A 528 -35.76 -29.60 -11.39
C GLU A 528 -35.50 -28.19 -11.92
N LEU A 529 -34.39 -27.56 -11.52
CA LEU A 529 -34.02 -26.22 -12.00
C LEU A 529 -33.89 -26.20 -13.52
N PHE A 530 -33.08 -27.09 -14.09
CA PHE A 530 -32.85 -27.12 -15.53
C PHE A 530 -34.08 -27.60 -16.31
N ALA A 531 -34.86 -28.54 -15.77
CA ALA A 531 -36.06 -29.04 -16.44
C ALA A 531 -37.23 -28.03 -16.46
N SER A 532 -37.38 -27.23 -15.41
CA SER A 532 -38.57 -26.40 -15.21
C SER A 532 -38.40 -24.93 -15.62
N ALA A 533 -37.16 -24.42 -15.63
CA ALA A 533 -36.90 -23.02 -15.93
C ALA A 533 -37.16 -22.69 -17.42
N ASP A 534 -37.73 -21.50 -17.65
CA ASP A 534 -37.80 -20.88 -18.98
C ASP A 534 -36.59 -19.96 -19.23
N VAL A 535 -35.95 -19.48 -18.16
CA VAL A 535 -34.68 -18.76 -18.21
C VAL A 535 -33.79 -19.33 -17.11
N VAL A 536 -32.63 -19.87 -17.47
CA VAL A 536 -31.58 -20.28 -16.52
C VAL A 536 -30.50 -19.20 -16.53
N SER A 537 -30.14 -18.66 -15.36
CA SER A 537 -29.06 -17.67 -15.22
C SER A 537 -28.04 -18.08 -14.18
N VAL A 538 -26.75 -17.91 -14.51
CA VAL A 538 -25.62 -18.31 -13.66
C VAL A 538 -25.14 -17.14 -12.81
N HIS A 539 -25.08 -17.35 -11.49
CA HIS A 539 -24.68 -16.38 -10.47
C HIS A 539 -23.76 -17.01 -9.40
N LEU A 540 -22.72 -17.73 -9.84
CA LEU A 540 -21.73 -18.40 -8.99
C LEU A 540 -20.35 -17.76 -9.11
N VAL A 541 -19.57 -17.88 -8.04
CA VAL A 541 -18.14 -17.57 -8.05
C VAL A 541 -17.40 -18.72 -8.74
N LEU A 542 -16.44 -18.42 -9.62
CA LEU A 542 -15.57 -19.44 -10.22
C LEU A 542 -14.55 -19.93 -9.18
N SER A 543 -14.43 -21.24 -9.09
CA SER A 543 -13.51 -21.99 -8.23
C SER A 543 -13.29 -23.37 -8.85
N ASP A 544 -12.38 -24.17 -8.29
CA ASP A 544 -12.19 -25.56 -8.72
C ASP A 544 -13.48 -26.39 -8.64
N ARG A 545 -14.38 -26.06 -7.69
CA ARG A 545 -15.66 -26.77 -7.51
C ARG A 545 -16.75 -26.34 -8.49
N SER A 546 -16.64 -25.15 -9.07
CA SER A 546 -17.65 -24.59 -9.98
C SER A 546 -17.21 -24.56 -11.43
N ARG A 547 -15.94 -24.87 -11.72
CA ARG A 547 -15.43 -25.03 -13.08
C ARG A 547 -16.09 -26.23 -13.77
N GLY A 548 -16.61 -26.02 -14.98
CA GLY A 548 -17.34 -27.05 -15.73
C GLY A 548 -18.56 -27.61 -15.01
N LEU A 549 -19.11 -26.86 -14.04
CA LEU A 549 -20.23 -27.31 -13.22
C LEU A 549 -21.46 -27.59 -14.08
N ILE A 550 -21.72 -26.76 -15.09
CA ILE A 550 -22.85 -26.91 -16.01
C ILE A 550 -22.33 -27.56 -17.30
N ASN A 551 -22.92 -28.69 -17.68
CA ASN A 551 -22.48 -29.52 -18.81
C ASN A 551 -23.66 -29.99 -19.68
N ALA A 552 -23.38 -30.84 -20.67
CA ALA A 552 -24.36 -31.36 -21.63
C ALA A 552 -25.60 -32.00 -20.98
N ASN A 553 -25.46 -32.68 -19.84
CA ASN A 553 -26.61 -33.30 -19.16
C ASN A 553 -27.55 -32.25 -18.56
N ASP A 554 -27.04 -31.15 -18.02
CA ASP A 554 -27.89 -30.07 -17.52
C ASP A 554 -28.57 -29.33 -18.66
N LEU A 555 -27.78 -28.97 -19.68
CA LEU A 555 -28.24 -28.23 -20.84
C LEU A 555 -29.29 -29.03 -21.64
N GLY A 556 -29.10 -30.34 -21.77
CA GLY A 556 -30.06 -31.24 -22.42
C GLY A 556 -31.39 -31.42 -21.68
N ARG A 557 -31.46 -31.05 -20.39
CA ARG A 557 -32.70 -31.06 -19.61
C ARG A 557 -33.53 -29.79 -19.80
N MET A 558 -32.93 -28.72 -20.33
CA MET A 558 -33.63 -27.47 -20.56
C MET A 558 -34.74 -27.62 -21.60
N LYS A 559 -35.79 -26.81 -21.46
CA LYS A 559 -36.84 -26.72 -22.48
C LYS A 559 -36.24 -26.23 -23.78
N LYS A 560 -36.73 -26.73 -24.92
CA LYS A 560 -36.36 -26.21 -26.26
C LYS A 560 -36.60 -24.71 -26.43
N SER A 561 -37.54 -24.13 -25.67
CA SER A 561 -37.83 -22.70 -25.68
C SER A 561 -37.05 -21.89 -24.65
N ALA A 562 -36.28 -22.53 -23.76
CA ALA A 562 -35.63 -21.87 -22.64
C ALA A 562 -34.42 -21.03 -23.07
N PHE A 563 -34.09 -20.03 -22.27
CA PHE A 563 -32.88 -19.22 -22.43
C PHE A 563 -31.83 -19.60 -21.40
N PHE A 564 -30.57 -19.62 -21.83
CA PHE A 564 -29.42 -19.75 -20.94
C PHE A 564 -28.66 -18.42 -20.88
N VAL A 565 -28.37 -17.92 -19.68
CA VAL A 565 -27.71 -16.63 -19.47
C VAL A 565 -26.52 -16.78 -18.54
N ASN A 566 -25.36 -16.22 -18.92
CA ASN A 566 -24.18 -16.21 -18.06
C ASN A 566 -23.51 -14.82 -18.07
N THR A 567 -23.57 -14.15 -16.92
CA THR A 567 -22.83 -12.91 -16.60
C THR A 567 -21.87 -13.10 -15.43
N SER A 568 -21.59 -14.36 -15.07
CA SER A 568 -20.67 -14.70 -13.98
C SER A 568 -19.26 -14.91 -14.50
N ARG A 569 -18.93 -16.14 -14.93
CA ARG A 569 -17.62 -16.52 -15.48
C ARG A 569 -17.84 -17.60 -16.54
N GLY A 570 -17.16 -17.49 -17.69
CA GLY A 570 -17.25 -18.46 -18.78
C GLY A 570 -17.00 -19.90 -18.34
N PRO A 571 -15.87 -20.20 -17.65
CA PRO A 571 -15.49 -21.57 -17.32
C PRO A 571 -16.39 -22.30 -16.30
N ILE A 572 -17.47 -21.67 -15.80
CA ILE A 572 -18.48 -22.35 -14.97
C ILE A 572 -19.31 -23.34 -15.83
N VAL A 573 -19.41 -23.05 -17.12
CA VAL A 573 -20.09 -23.88 -18.11
C VAL A 573 -19.02 -24.52 -18.98
N VAL A 574 -19.22 -25.78 -19.37
CA VAL A 574 -18.42 -26.41 -20.43
C VAL A 574 -18.78 -25.75 -21.76
N ASP A 575 -17.85 -24.98 -22.34
CA ASP A 575 -18.11 -24.13 -23.51
C ASP A 575 -18.56 -24.95 -24.72
N GLU A 576 -17.92 -26.11 -24.95
CA GLU A 576 -18.23 -27.00 -26.06
C GLU A 576 -19.65 -27.57 -25.96
N ASP A 577 -20.09 -27.93 -24.75
CA ASP A 577 -21.43 -28.47 -24.51
C ASP A 577 -22.50 -27.39 -24.76
N LEU A 578 -22.23 -26.15 -24.32
CA LEU A 578 -23.14 -25.02 -24.55
C LEU A 578 -23.21 -24.62 -26.02
N LEU A 579 -22.08 -24.63 -26.71
CA LEU A 579 -22.01 -24.36 -28.14
C LEU A 579 -22.74 -25.44 -28.95
N ASP A 580 -22.55 -26.71 -28.61
CA ASP A 580 -23.21 -27.85 -29.27
C ASP A 580 -24.74 -27.81 -29.10
N VAL A 581 -25.24 -27.61 -27.87
CA VAL A 581 -26.69 -27.52 -27.63
C VAL A 581 -27.31 -26.32 -28.36
N ALA A 582 -26.59 -25.19 -28.43
CA ALA A 582 -27.04 -24.00 -29.15
C ALA A 582 -27.08 -24.24 -30.67
N LYS A 583 -26.04 -24.86 -31.23
CA LYS A 583 -25.97 -25.22 -32.67
C LYS A 583 -27.03 -26.24 -33.06
N LYS A 584 -27.43 -27.13 -32.15
CA LYS A 584 -28.49 -28.12 -32.39
C LYS A 584 -29.91 -27.58 -32.15
N GLY A 585 -30.05 -26.35 -31.66
CA GLY A 585 -31.35 -25.80 -31.28
C GLY A 585 -32.00 -26.52 -30.10
N GLY A 586 -31.19 -27.11 -29.22
CA GLY A 586 -31.68 -27.79 -28.02
C GLY A 586 -32.30 -26.83 -27.00
N ILE A 587 -31.97 -25.54 -27.10
CA ILE A 587 -32.51 -24.43 -26.31
C ILE A 587 -32.86 -23.25 -27.22
N GLY A 588 -33.71 -22.34 -26.73
CA GLY A 588 -34.29 -21.25 -27.52
C GLY A 588 -33.39 -20.03 -27.65
N GLY A 589 -32.39 -19.90 -26.78
CA GLY A 589 -31.39 -18.85 -26.88
C GLY A 589 -30.31 -18.90 -25.80
N VAL A 590 -29.18 -18.25 -26.10
CA VAL A 590 -28.02 -18.12 -25.21
C VAL A 590 -27.62 -16.64 -25.14
N ALA A 591 -27.41 -16.11 -23.94
CA ALA A 591 -26.83 -14.80 -23.74
C ALA A 591 -25.59 -14.86 -22.84
N LEU A 592 -24.46 -14.38 -23.35
CA LEU A 592 -23.18 -14.43 -22.65
C LEU A 592 -22.55 -13.04 -22.60
N ASP A 593 -22.14 -12.65 -21.39
CA ASP A 593 -21.23 -11.51 -21.20
C ASP A 593 -19.78 -11.98 -20.95
N VAL A 594 -19.58 -13.28 -20.73
CA VAL A 594 -18.30 -13.86 -20.30
C VAL A 594 -17.98 -15.12 -21.10
N PHE A 595 -16.69 -15.37 -21.32
CA PHE A 595 -16.18 -16.47 -22.13
C PHE A 595 -15.04 -17.21 -21.40
N ASP A 596 -14.70 -18.41 -21.85
CA ASP A 596 -13.55 -19.15 -21.29
C ASP A 596 -12.22 -18.47 -21.65
N ILE A 597 -12.09 -18.06 -22.91
CA ILE A 597 -10.99 -17.25 -23.41
C ILE A 597 -11.49 -15.83 -23.69
N GLU A 598 -10.89 -14.86 -23.02
CA GLU A 598 -11.13 -13.43 -23.23
C GLU A 598 -9.82 -12.70 -23.58
N PRO A 599 -9.79 -11.86 -24.63
CA PRO A 599 -10.88 -11.55 -25.56
C PRO A 599 -11.33 -12.76 -26.41
N LEU A 600 -12.63 -12.84 -26.69
CA LEU A 600 -13.21 -13.92 -27.50
C LEU A 600 -12.51 -13.99 -28.88
N PRO A 601 -11.83 -15.10 -29.24
CA PRO A 601 -11.08 -15.20 -30.48
C PRO A 601 -11.93 -14.91 -31.72
N LEU A 602 -11.34 -14.27 -32.74
CA LEU A 602 -12.05 -13.92 -33.98
C LEU A 602 -12.57 -15.15 -34.74
N SER A 603 -11.89 -16.29 -34.62
CA SER A 603 -12.27 -17.58 -35.20
C SER A 603 -13.26 -18.38 -34.35
N SER A 604 -13.66 -17.87 -33.17
CA SER A 604 -14.59 -18.58 -32.30
C SER A 604 -15.94 -18.78 -33.01
N GLU A 605 -16.48 -19.99 -32.91
CA GLU A 605 -17.80 -20.31 -33.46
C GLU A 605 -18.91 -19.46 -32.86
N TRP A 606 -18.74 -18.92 -31.65
CA TRP A 606 -19.64 -17.92 -31.07
C TRP A 606 -19.80 -16.68 -31.96
N ARG A 607 -18.75 -16.29 -32.69
CA ARG A 607 -18.77 -15.14 -33.62
C ARG A 607 -19.18 -15.51 -35.03
N THR A 608 -18.72 -16.66 -35.52
CA THR A 608 -18.79 -16.99 -36.95
C THR A 608 -20.03 -17.79 -37.34
N THR A 609 -20.72 -18.39 -36.36
CA THR A 609 -21.95 -19.15 -36.62
C THR A 609 -23.13 -18.22 -36.90
N ARG A 610 -23.97 -18.60 -37.86
CA ARG A 610 -25.25 -17.93 -38.12
C ARG A 610 -26.30 -18.38 -37.10
N TRP A 611 -26.45 -17.59 -36.05
CA TRP A 611 -27.38 -17.85 -34.95
C TRP A 611 -28.82 -17.46 -35.32
N GLY A 612 -29.80 -18.15 -34.73
CA GLY A 612 -31.22 -17.93 -35.03
C GLY A 612 -31.70 -18.42 -36.39
N GLU A 613 -30.81 -19.01 -37.20
CA GLU A 613 -31.10 -19.58 -38.52
C GLU A 613 -30.98 -21.11 -38.49
N GLU A 614 -31.60 -21.81 -39.46
CA GLU A 614 -31.45 -23.26 -39.66
C GLU A 614 -31.75 -24.10 -38.40
N GLY A 615 -32.67 -23.61 -37.55
CA GLY A 615 -33.04 -24.27 -36.30
C GLY A 615 -32.06 -24.08 -35.15
N ARG A 616 -30.98 -23.30 -35.33
CA ARG A 616 -30.04 -22.97 -34.25
C ARG A 616 -30.66 -22.02 -33.23
N ALA A 617 -30.17 -22.08 -32.00
CA ALA A 617 -30.54 -21.13 -30.95
C ALA A 617 -30.21 -19.69 -31.35
N ARG A 618 -30.96 -18.72 -30.82
CA ARG A 618 -30.60 -17.30 -30.89
C ARG A 618 -29.44 -17.03 -29.92
N VAL A 619 -28.50 -16.18 -30.30
CA VAL A 619 -27.34 -15.86 -29.45
C VAL A 619 -27.18 -14.35 -29.34
N LEU A 620 -26.96 -13.88 -28.11
CA LEU A 620 -26.67 -12.49 -27.78
C LEU A 620 -25.38 -12.41 -26.97
N LEU A 621 -24.37 -11.74 -27.49
CA LEU A 621 -23.04 -11.68 -26.88
C LEU A 621 -22.69 -10.23 -26.52
N THR A 622 -22.10 -10.04 -25.35
CA THR A 622 -21.51 -8.76 -24.92
C THR A 622 -20.09 -8.96 -24.42
N PRO A 623 -19.17 -8.00 -24.64
CA PRO A 623 -17.74 -8.20 -24.38
C PRO A 623 -17.36 -7.89 -22.92
N HIS A 624 -17.91 -8.63 -21.96
CA HIS A 624 -17.63 -8.50 -20.52
C HIS A 624 -17.85 -7.08 -20.00
N MET A 625 -19.05 -6.57 -20.27
CA MET A 625 -19.46 -5.19 -19.99
C MET A 625 -20.25 -5.04 -18.70
N GLY A 626 -20.54 -6.13 -17.99
CA GLY A 626 -21.39 -6.11 -16.80
C GLY A 626 -20.94 -5.17 -15.68
N TYR A 627 -19.67 -4.73 -15.62
CA TYR A 627 -19.21 -3.74 -14.63
C TYR A 627 -18.74 -2.42 -15.25
N VAL A 628 -18.76 -2.30 -16.58
CA VAL A 628 -18.12 -1.21 -17.31
C VAL A 628 -19.11 -0.03 -17.43
N GLU A 629 -19.26 0.68 -16.32
CA GLU A 629 -20.02 1.94 -16.22
C GLU A 629 -19.07 3.11 -15.99
N GLU A 630 -19.35 4.26 -16.58
CA GLU A 630 -18.49 5.46 -16.51
C GLU A 630 -18.10 5.81 -15.08
N GLU A 631 -19.09 5.92 -14.17
CA GLU A 631 -18.85 6.23 -12.75
C GLU A 631 -17.98 5.18 -12.05
N THR A 632 -18.20 3.89 -12.33
CA THR A 632 -17.42 2.79 -11.75
C THR A 632 -15.97 2.84 -12.24
N MET A 633 -15.77 3.06 -13.53
CA MET A 633 -14.43 3.12 -14.15
C MET A 633 -13.66 4.36 -13.67
N ASP A 634 -14.29 5.54 -13.67
CA ASP A 634 -13.72 6.81 -13.16
C ASP A 634 -13.26 6.67 -11.71
N MET A 635 -14.12 6.11 -10.84
CA MET A 635 -13.78 5.86 -9.44
C MET A 635 -12.56 4.93 -9.30
N TRP A 636 -12.54 3.82 -10.05
CA TRP A 636 -11.43 2.86 -9.97
C TRP A 636 -10.10 3.47 -10.39
N TYR A 637 -10.07 4.19 -11.51
CA TYR A 637 -8.83 4.83 -11.96
C TYR A 637 -8.36 5.93 -11.00
N LYS A 638 -9.27 6.75 -10.46
CA LYS A 638 -8.94 7.74 -9.41
C LYS A 638 -8.29 7.09 -8.19
N GLN A 639 -8.85 5.97 -7.73
CA GLN A 639 -8.29 5.26 -6.57
C GLN A 639 -6.94 4.57 -6.87
N GLN A 640 -6.74 4.05 -8.07
CA GLN A 640 -5.44 3.52 -8.47
C GLN A 640 -4.36 4.61 -8.46
N VAL A 641 -4.65 5.77 -9.05
CA VAL A 641 -3.74 6.93 -9.03
C VAL A 641 -3.44 7.36 -7.59
N GLU A 642 -4.46 7.49 -6.74
CA GLU A 642 -4.27 7.84 -5.33
C GLU A 642 -3.43 6.79 -4.56
N ASN A 643 -3.60 5.50 -4.84
CA ASN A 643 -2.78 4.45 -4.26
C ASN A 643 -1.31 4.54 -4.70
N ILE A 644 -1.03 4.90 -5.96
CA ILE A 644 0.33 5.18 -6.44
C ILE A 644 0.95 6.34 -5.66
N ARG A 645 0.19 7.42 -5.48
CA ARG A 645 0.64 8.61 -4.72
C ARG A 645 0.91 8.30 -3.25
N ARG A 646 0.05 7.48 -2.61
CA ARG A 646 0.27 7.00 -1.23
C ARG A 646 1.53 6.17 -1.12
N TRP A 647 1.69 5.23 -2.05
CA TRP A 647 2.87 4.37 -2.10
C TRP A 647 4.16 5.20 -2.27
N GLU A 648 4.14 6.21 -3.14
CA GLU A 648 5.24 7.17 -3.33
C GLU A 648 5.59 7.93 -2.04
N ARG A 649 4.59 8.32 -1.24
CA ARG A 649 4.79 9.01 0.04
C ARG A 649 5.15 8.08 1.21
N GLY A 650 5.23 6.77 0.99
CA GLY A 650 5.40 5.78 2.06
C GLY A 650 4.20 5.68 3.01
N GLU A 651 3.02 6.10 2.55
CA GLU A 651 1.77 6.05 3.29
C GLU A 651 1.07 4.69 3.11
N ALA A 652 0.14 4.37 4.01
CA ALA A 652 -0.71 3.20 3.86
C ALA A 652 -1.63 3.34 2.63
N LEU A 653 -1.58 2.34 1.74
CA LEU A 653 -2.47 2.21 0.60
C LEU A 653 -3.88 1.83 1.08
N THR A 654 -4.87 2.12 0.25
CA THR A 654 -6.24 1.65 0.46
C THR A 654 -6.40 0.22 -0.04
N THR A 655 -7.19 -0.59 0.66
CA THR A 655 -7.55 -1.96 0.23
C THR A 655 -6.34 -2.85 -0.10
N VAL A 656 -5.32 -2.82 0.78
CA VAL A 656 -4.14 -3.70 0.69
C VAL A 656 -4.54 -5.16 0.88
N PHE A 657 -4.07 -6.02 -0.02
CA PHE A 657 -4.33 -7.46 0.05
C PHE A 657 -3.31 -8.11 0.96
N LYS A 658 -3.76 -8.88 1.96
CA LYS A 658 -2.89 -9.73 2.81
C LYS A 658 -2.75 -11.14 2.25
N ASP A 659 -3.80 -11.57 1.55
CA ASP A 659 -3.97 -12.82 0.84
C ASP A 659 -4.81 -12.53 -0.42
N ASN A 660 -5.24 -13.56 -1.15
CA ASN A 660 -6.02 -13.41 -2.40
C ASN A 660 -7.40 -12.75 -2.18
N GLY A 661 -7.79 -12.43 -0.94
CA GLY A 661 -8.99 -11.67 -0.59
C GLY A 661 -10.28 -12.49 -0.52
N TYR A 662 -10.18 -13.82 -0.36
CA TYR A 662 -11.35 -14.72 -0.34
C TYR A 662 -11.48 -15.51 0.95
#